data_AF-A0A1S2N7C2-F1
#
_entry.id   AF-A0A1S2N7C2-F1
#
_cell.length_a   1.000
_cell.length_b   1.000
_cell.length_c   1.000
_cell.angle_alpha   90.00
_cell.angle_beta   90.00
_cell.angle_gamma   90.00
#
_symmetry.space_group_name_H-M   'P 1'
#
loop_
_entity.id
_entity.type
_entity.pdbx_description
1 polymer ?
#
loop_
_entity_poly.entity_id
_entity_poly.type
_entity_poly.pdbx_seq_one_letter_code
_entity_poly.pdbx_strand_id
1 'polypeptide(L)'
;MASLGNKSIQVAAIELDPYAVLANGDPSQLEHSSKRLLIKGLKASEANDPYFRRGDFRRRFSVAGFFTREVIEEIKPLLMATSGGHLRDLIMELLQGSPAVEHLVSELRQLILTRDEDENTRVLASASLLALKNHDHLSDLGFLISEASHSSLKVADTIIQTLKPQTFEKSTLADFLKACSALYPNRQMRHERTVGARYFIKRFIRTLNLTTIESLLDELTKELTCKCEKDVYACECQGGMSKIIGSMLDRYFELTTPPYDPEQIWHWIRSLKFNEQKTADQSKSVRMLQQKHDLRQGIIAHVFGKMNDRDKIFETKINKFHWYGHSGLQFQPADYEFIADLAFRNDNVELWASFIAGHQYHRSSTDRGPDSLRQHMRTQALNKPSLMVEWVKSNRAAAQRHSNSHIPRLSRNRKAARRRAEMAKIRAANIKFIRDNRALVESGRHFECLTYFASLVLSSPNRIAMEFGDEVLVRKALRNCIDFIGPDVPHLTRLAELRCASQGLYIEKVLYAACLEIMRARGNLENIDPRLLVALRTNIQIHYDAVSDEERCALKEEIDRSALSDPISSENFLRQYIEPQLACSGCKHPEVWLLQSEKVFRHLQSTLSIEWLSRFHDLALEPLDTLFEIAAKHGNRTELQRIILDRCADFMSAWPEATENDGMERKRTFWLMRAWYFVGNTPEVCWEWLKAHKETLLLLQDRSERIKYNGQSYWPALDSGKIEAILDAFIDKWPKVVLPNSWGSESPKEETAYRFLTEVIWSLNADVPDLAIPIIKRLLADMRFADMHKDLKSIHAAQIRKKALSDFAPPSPHDIVSRLDRDAVVTVEGLRQIVIQELENFQKALDGGEFNSAARFYEKGERLDEVRATLIIAERLNLRLEPQGIVVTPEHQLKNAKRSDFTASKVIGGRRRLLVTEVKGQWHKELYTAASSQLYERYSIHPDAEQQGIFLVIWFGTGEPVAGRTKHGIETAQELKDSIEVCLPQEIRGLIDVFVMDVSRPNATNTPCDRPPRATSLPRPAPRHEEAGQVPSIKGDQRCLK
;
A
#
# COMPACT_ATOMS: atom_id res chain seq x y z
N MET A 1 9.62 -23.30 27.39
CA MET A 1 10.89 -24.03 27.63
C MET A 1 11.98 -23.10 28.15
N ALA A 2 12.38 -22.05 27.43
CA ALA A 2 13.43 -21.12 27.88
C ALA A 2 13.20 -20.55 29.29
N SER A 3 12.01 -20.03 29.60
CA SER A 3 11.73 -19.41 30.92
C SER A 3 11.66 -20.36 32.11
N LEU A 4 11.51 -21.68 31.89
CA LEU A 4 11.43 -22.68 32.96
C LEU A 4 12.65 -23.61 32.99
N GLY A 5 13.49 -23.55 31.96
CA GLY A 5 14.67 -24.38 31.80
C GLY A 5 15.89 -23.79 32.50
N ASN A 6 16.88 -24.64 32.75
CA ASN A 6 18.19 -24.21 33.24
C ASN A 6 18.92 -23.34 32.19
N LYS A 7 20.06 -22.76 32.58
CA LYS A 7 20.87 -21.90 31.71
C LYS A 7 21.18 -22.53 30.34
N SER A 8 21.50 -23.81 30.29
CA SER A 8 21.82 -24.51 29.04
C SER A 8 20.63 -24.52 28.08
N ILE A 9 19.42 -24.81 28.59
CA ILE A 9 18.19 -24.75 27.79
C ILE A 9 17.90 -23.31 27.33
N GLN A 10 18.15 -22.31 28.18
CA GLN A 10 17.97 -20.90 27.81
C GLN A 10 18.90 -20.52 26.66
N VAL A 11 20.18 -20.84 26.75
CA VAL A 11 21.18 -20.56 25.71
C VAL A 11 20.80 -21.23 24.40
N ALA A 12 20.51 -22.54 24.41
CA ALA A 12 20.11 -23.28 23.22
C ALA A 12 18.84 -22.72 22.56
N ALA A 13 17.85 -22.32 23.36
CA ALA A 13 16.61 -21.72 22.83
C ALA A 13 16.87 -20.34 22.20
N ILE A 14 17.77 -19.53 22.79
CA ILE A 14 18.14 -18.22 22.27
C ILE A 14 18.94 -18.35 20.97
N GLU A 15 19.84 -19.32 20.89
CA GLU A 15 20.62 -19.61 19.68
C GLU A 15 19.73 -20.12 18.53
N LEU A 16 18.67 -20.86 18.85
CA LEU A 16 17.70 -21.35 17.87
C LEU A 16 16.82 -20.22 17.32
N ASP A 17 16.13 -19.48 18.19
CA ASP A 17 15.29 -18.35 17.79
C ASP A 17 15.15 -17.34 18.94
N PRO A 18 15.97 -16.26 18.94
CA PRO A 18 15.94 -15.27 20.01
C PRO A 18 14.62 -14.49 20.02
N TYR A 19 14.00 -14.26 18.86
CA TYR A 19 12.73 -13.53 18.82
C TYR A 19 11.59 -14.37 19.39
N ALA A 20 11.53 -15.66 19.10
CA ALA A 20 10.54 -16.55 19.68
C ALA A 20 10.67 -16.66 21.21
N VAL A 21 11.89 -16.66 21.75
CA VAL A 21 12.13 -16.62 23.20
C VAL A 21 11.54 -15.36 23.82
N LEU A 22 11.76 -14.20 23.19
CA LEU A 22 11.18 -12.94 23.65
C LEU A 22 9.64 -12.90 23.49
N ALA A 23 9.12 -13.36 22.35
CA ALA A 23 7.72 -13.22 21.98
C ALA A 23 6.79 -14.20 22.69
N ASN A 24 7.26 -15.41 23.00
CA ASN A 24 6.44 -16.47 23.58
C ASN A 24 6.84 -16.82 25.03
N GLY A 25 8.00 -16.35 25.49
CA GLY A 25 8.51 -16.59 26.83
C GLY A 25 8.27 -15.43 27.80
N ASP A 26 8.72 -15.63 29.04
CA ASP A 26 8.95 -14.58 30.03
C ASP A 26 10.46 -14.33 30.17
N PRO A 27 11.00 -13.26 29.56
CA PRO A 27 12.41 -12.86 29.65
C PRO A 27 12.88 -12.55 31.07
N SER A 28 11.96 -12.29 32.01
CA SER A 28 12.30 -11.98 33.40
C SER A 28 13.02 -13.14 34.10
N GLN A 29 12.64 -14.37 33.76
CA GLN A 29 13.11 -15.63 34.33
C GLN A 29 14.48 -16.08 33.79
N LEU A 30 14.99 -15.39 32.76
CA LEU A 30 16.29 -15.70 32.19
C LEU A 30 17.41 -15.30 33.17
N GLU A 31 18.49 -16.08 33.20
CA GLU A 31 19.69 -15.68 33.92
C GLU A 31 20.30 -14.40 33.32
N HIS A 32 21.05 -13.64 34.12
CA HIS A 32 21.71 -12.40 33.69
C HIS A 32 22.53 -12.57 32.39
N SER A 33 23.30 -13.66 32.30
CA SER A 33 24.10 -13.95 31.11
C SER A 33 23.23 -14.31 29.89
N SER A 34 22.12 -15.04 30.08
CA SER A 34 21.14 -15.37 29.03
C SER A 34 20.38 -14.13 28.54
N LYS A 35 20.03 -13.20 29.42
CA LYS A 35 19.40 -11.91 29.03
C LYS A 35 20.29 -11.11 28.09
N ARG A 36 21.59 -11.04 28.39
CA ARG A 36 22.57 -10.38 27.51
C ARG A 36 22.73 -11.13 26.19
N LEU A 37 22.76 -12.47 26.22
CA LEU A 37 22.81 -13.29 25.02
C LEU A 37 21.59 -13.05 24.13
N LEU A 38 20.39 -12.92 24.71
CA LEU A 38 19.15 -12.63 23.98
C LEU A 38 19.26 -11.34 23.16
N ILE A 39 19.76 -10.25 23.75
CA ILE A 39 19.98 -8.99 23.02
C ILE A 39 20.98 -9.18 21.88
N LYS A 40 22.08 -9.91 22.10
CA LYS A 40 23.05 -10.21 21.04
C LYS A 40 22.44 -11.07 19.92
N GLY A 41 21.61 -12.06 20.27
CA GLY A 41 20.86 -12.88 19.32
C GLY A 41 19.92 -12.02 18.48
N LEU A 42 19.15 -11.12 19.10
CA LEU A 42 18.27 -10.20 18.38
C LEU A 42 19.03 -9.25 17.45
N LYS A 43 20.23 -8.76 17.85
CA LYS A 43 21.12 -7.99 16.97
C LYS A 43 21.52 -8.80 15.73
N ALA A 44 21.88 -10.07 15.91
CA ALA A 44 22.21 -10.97 14.80
C ALA A 44 20.99 -11.25 13.90
N SER A 45 19.80 -11.41 14.50
CA SER A 45 18.55 -11.56 13.74
C SER A 45 18.24 -10.34 12.88
N GLU A 46 18.37 -9.13 13.41
CA GLU A 46 18.16 -7.89 12.64
C GLU A 46 19.20 -7.72 11.52
N ALA A 47 20.45 -8.12 11.74
CA ALA A 47 21.49 -8.07 10.72
C ALA A 47 21.16 -8.95 9.49
N ASN A 48 20.43 -10.05 9.71
CA ASN A 48 19.97 -10.99 8.69
C ASN A 48 18.60 -10.62 8.09
N ASP A 49 17.63 -10.25 8.93
CA ASP A 49 16.29 -9.79 8.55
C ASP A 49 15.96 -8.49 9.30
N PRO A 50 16.25 -7.32 8.70
CA PRO A 50 16.00 -6.02 9.33
C PRO A 50 14.54 -5.79 9.71
N TYR A 51 13.62 -6.57 9.13
CA TYR A 51 12.19 -6.49 9.39
C TYR A 51 11.62 -7.75 10.06
N PHE A 52 12.42 -8.46 10.86
CA PHE A 52 12.05 -9.75 11.47
C PHE A 52 10.66 -9.80 12.16
N ARG A 53 10.19 -8.67 12.73
CA ARG A 53 8.85 -8.52 13.38
C ARG A 53 7.73 -7.92 12.50
N ARG A 54 7.87 -7.85 11.16
CA ARG A 54 6.93 -7.12 10.26
C ARG A 54 5.44 -7.53 10.38
N GLY A 55 5.15 -8.70 10.94
CA GLY A 55 3.79 -9.19 11.17
C GLY A 55 3.27 -9.05 12.61
N ASP A 56 4.07 -8.58 13.56
CA ASP A 56 3.79 -8.76 15.00
C ASP A 56 3.92 -7.47 15.84
N PHE A 57 3.78 -6.29 15.20
CA PHE A 57 3.89 -4.99 15.87
C PHE A 57 2.86 -4.74 16.99
N ARG A 58 1.81 -5.54 17.10
CA ARG A 58 0.75 -5.38 18.13
C ARG A 58 0.92 -6.32 19.32
N ARG A 59 1.91 -7.20 19.33
CA ARG A 59 2.16 -8.11 20.45
C ARG A 59 2.58 -7.32 21.69
N ARG A 60 2.10 -7.78 22.86
CA ARG A 60 2.53 -7.27 24.16
C ARG A 60 3.53 -8.25 24.78
N PHE A 61 4.54 -7.72 25.43
CA PHE A 61 5.62 -8.50 26.03
C PHE A 61 5.61 -8.35 27.55
N SER A 62 5.96 -9.42 28.26
CA SER A 62 6.29 -9.33 29.69
C SER A 62 7.77 -8.94 29.82
N VAL A 63 8.06 -7.79 30.42
CA VAL A 63 9.44 -7.25 30.50
C VAL A 63 9.88 -6.89 31.92
N ALA A 64 9.05 -7.17 32.92
CA ALA A 64 9.38 -6.90 34.31
C ALA A 64 10.68 -7.62 34.68
N GLY A 65 11.70 -6.89 35.17
CA GLY A 65 12.99 -7.49 35.55
C GLY A 65 13.88 -7.97 34.38
N PHE A 66 13.53 -7.66 33.13
CA PHE A 66 14.38 -7.97 31.97
C PHE A 66 15.61 -7.05 31.87
N PHE A 67 15.40 -5.75 32.10
CA PHE A 67 16.45 -4.73 31.96
C PHE A 67 17.38 -4.69 33.18
N THR A 68 18.36 -5.57 33.22
CA THR A 68 19.46 -5.53 34.21
C THR A 68 20.53 -4.52 33.78
N ARG A 69 21.46 -4.17 34.67
CA ARG A 69 22.53 -3.21 34.37
C ARG A 69 23.34 -3.62 33.13
N GLU A 70 23.65 -4.91 32.99
CA GLU A 70 24.39 -5.44 31.83
C GLU A 70 23.60 -5.32 30.53
N VAL A 71 22.28 -5.50 30.59
CA VAL A 71 21.38 -5.34 29.42
C VAL A 71 21.33 -3.87 29.02
N ILE A 72 21.23 -2.95 30.00
CA ILE A 72 21.21 -1.49 29.76
C ILE A 72 22.48 -1.03 29.03
N GLU A 73 23.66 -1.46 29.49
CA GLU A 73 24.93 -1.12 28.81
C GLU A 73 25.01 -1.70 27.38
N GLU A 74 24.39 -2.85 27.13
CA GLU A 74 24.37 -3.49 25.80
C GLU A 74 23.38 -2.81 24.83
N ILE A 75 22.32 -2.16 25.32
CA ILE A 75 21.32 -1.44 24.50
C ILE A 75 21.65 0.05 24.28
N LYS A 76 22.44 0.70 25.14
CA LYS A 76 22.81 2.12 24.96
C LYS A 76 23.36 2.42 23.55
N PRO A 77 24.33 1.65 23.01
CA PRO A 77 24.82 1.87 21.65
C PRO A 77 23.76 1.64 20.57
N LEU A 78 22.80 0.74 20.81
CA LEU A 78 21.69 0.49 19.87
C LEU A 78 20.74 1.68 19.77
N LEU A 79 20.43 2.32 20.91
CA LEU A 79 19.56 3.48 20.93
C LEU A 79 20.18 4.69 20.23
N MET A 80 21.50 4.83 20.30
CA MET A 80 22.27 5.94 19.70
C MET A 80 22.69 5.69 18.25
N ALA A 81 22.44 4.50 17.69
CA ALA A 81 22.75 4.21 16.31
C ALA A 81 21.82 4.99 15.37
N THR A 82 22.39 5.71 14.40
CA THR A 82 21.66 6.49 13.38
C THR A 82 20.90 5.60 12.39
N SER A 83 21.21 4.30 12.34
CA SER A 83 20.53 3.35 11.47
C SER A 83 19.22 2.84 12.10
N GLY A 84 18.08 3.22 11.52
CA GLY A 84 16.78 2.65 11.89
C GLY A 84 16.68 1.14 11.62
N GLY A 85 15.80 0.46 12.34
CA GLY A 85 15.57 -0.98 12.27
C GLY A 85 14.54 -1.43 13.31
N HIS A 86 13.92 -2.59 13.11
CA HIS A 86 12.84 -3.08 13.98
C HIS A 86 13.29 -3.37 15.42
N LEU A 87 14.58 -3.63 15.66
CA LEU A 87 15.09 -3.91 17.00
C LEU A 87 15.06 -2.65 17.86
N ARG A 88 15.46 -1.50 17.32
CA ARG A 88 15.45 -0.23 18.07
C ARG A 88 14.03 0.11 18.50
N ASP A 89 13.06 0.03 17.59
CA ASP A 89 11.64 0.25 17.89
C ASP A 89 11.12 -0.74 18.93
N LEU A 90 11.54 -2.01 18.84
CA LEU A 90 11.20 -3.03 19.83
C LEU A 90 11.75 -2.69 21.21
N ILE A 91 13.03 -2.35 21.34
CA ILE A 91 13.62 -1.97 22.62
C ILE A 91 12.90 -0.74 23.21
N MET A 92 12.58 0.25 22.38
CA MET A 92 11.84 1.44 22.82
C MET A 92 10.43 1.11 23.34
N GLU A 93 9.71 0.22 22.66
CA GLU A 93 8.41 -0.27 23.14
C GLU A 93 8.54 -1.07 24.45
N LEU A 94 9.56 -1.92 24.57
CA LEU A 94 9.82 -2.70 25.80
C LEU A 94 10.23 -1.81 26.98
N LEU A 95 10.90 -0.68 26.73
CA LEU A 95 11.28 0.28 27.76
C LEU A 95 10.09 1.05 28.33
N GLN A 96 8.98 1.16 27.58
CA GLN A 96 7.82 1.92 28.01
C GLN A 96 7.22 1.34 29.31
N GLY A 97 7.24 2.15 30.38
CA GLY A 97 6.75 1.74 31.71
C GLY A 97 7.75 0.89 32.53
N SER A 98 8.97 0.68 32.03
CA SER A 98 10.04 0.00 32.76
C SER A 98 10.78 0.96 33.70
N PRO A 99 11.20 0.54 34.91
CA PRO A 99 12.05 1.36 35.77
C PRO A 99 13.44 1.64 35.16
N ALA A 100 13.86 0.87 34.16
CA ALA A 100 15.15 1.05 33.49
C ALA A 100 15.29 2.39 32.75
N VAL A 101 14.19 3.08 32.48
CA VAL A 101 14.19 4.41 31.84
C VAL A 101 15.00 5.43 32.66
N GLU A 102 15.05 5.30 34.00
CA GLU A 102 15.85 6.17 34.88
C GLU A 102 17.34 6.16 34.55
N HIS A 103 17.84 5.07 33.97
CA HIS A 103 19.26 4.92 33.60
C HIS A 103 19.57 5.33 32.15
N LEU A 104 18.56 5.75 31.38
CA LEU A 104 18.65 6.07 29.95
C LEU A 104 18.13 7.48 29.62
N VAL A 105 17.98 8.35 30.63
CA VAL A 105 17.37 9.68 30.47
C VAL A 105 18.14 10.53 29.46
N SER A 106 19.47 10.53 29.51
CA SER A 106 20.33 11.29 28.59
C SER A 106 20.13 10.90 27.14
N GLU A 107 20.14 9.59 26.88
CA GLU A 107 20.02 8.98 25.57
C GLU A 107 18.62 9.25 25.00
N LEU A 108 17.57 8.97 25.78
CA LEU A 108 16.18 9.21 25.34
C LEU A 108 15.91 10.69 25.08
N ARG A 109 16.44 11.59 25.91
CA ARG A 109 16.33 13.04 25.70
C ARG A 109 17.04 13.47 24.42
N GLN A 110 18.23 12.94 24.14
CA GLN A 110 18.92 13.21 22.88
C GLN A 110 18.07 12.81 21.68
N LEU A 111 17.44 11.63 21.71
CA LEU A 111 16.55 11.17 20.62
C LEU A 111 15.38 12.11 20.38
N ILE A 112 14.77 12.64 21.45
CA ILE A 112 13.65 13.58 21.33
C ILE A 112 14.07 14.89 20.67
N LEU A 113 15.28 15.38 20.96
CA LEU A 113 15.75 16.72 20.55
C LEU A 113 16.52 16.72 19.22
N THR A 114 16.94 15.56 18.71
CA THR A 114 17.59 15.48 17.40
C THR A 114 16.58 15.68 16.27
N ARG A 115 16.82 16.70 15.44
CA ARG A 115 15.92 17.12 14.36
C ARG A 115 15.71 16.06 13.28
N ASP A 116 16.77 15.34 12.91
CA ASP A 116 16.77 14.40 11.78
C ASP A 116 16.36 12.97 12.17
N GLU A 117 15.97 12.74 13.43
CA GLU A 117 15.47 11.43 13.88
C GLU A 117 14.03 11.16 13.40
N ASP A 118 13.72 9.87 13.25
CA ASP A 118 12.40 9.42 12.83
C ASP A 118 11.29 9.84 13.81
N GLU A 119 10.13 10.22 13.26
CA GLU A 119 8.99 10.71 14.02
C GLU A 119 8.52 9.69 15.07
N ASN A 120 8.42 8.40 14.73
CA ASN A 120 7.96 7.38 15.67
C ASN A 120 8.96 7.18 16.80
N THR A 121 10.26 7.19 16.49
CA THR A 121 11.32 7.11 17.49
C THR A 121 11.23 8.25 18.51
N ARG A 122 11.06 9.48 18.05
CA ARG A 122 10.91 10.66 18.92
C ARG A 122 9.67 10.53 19.82
N VAL A 123 8.55 10.04 19.28
CA VAL A 123 7.30 9.83 20.04
C VAL A 123 7.45 8.72 21.09
N LEU A 124 8.07 7.58 20.76
CA LEU A 124 8.31 6.48 21.71
C LEU A 124 9.29 6.88 22.82
N ALA A 125 10.33 7.65 22.48
CA ALA A 125 11.27 8.19 23.45
C ALA A 125 10.57 9.13 24.45
N SER A 126 9.74 10.04 23.94
CA SER A 126 8.93 10.94 24.75
C SER A 126 7.97 10.17 25.66
N ALA A 127 7.25 9.18 25.13
CA ALA A 127 6.34 8.36 25.90
C ALA A 127 7.04 7.59 27.04
N SER A 128 8.29 7.18 26.85
CA SER A 128 9.10 6.52 27.87
C SER A 128 9.51 7.50 28.98
N LEU A 129 10.01 8.69 28.63
CA LEU A 129 10.38 9.72 29.62
C LEU A 129 9.17 10.22 30.42
N LEU A 130 7.98 10.30 29.81
CA LEU A 130 6.74 10.74 30.47
C LEU A 130 6.34 9.84 31.65
N ALA A 131 6.83 8.60 31.71
CA ALA A 131 6.63 7.73 32.87
C ALA A 131 7.44 8.18 34.11
N LEU A 132 8.49 9.00 33.93
CA LEU A 132 9.33 9.49 35.01
C LEU A 132 8.76 10.77 35.65
N LYS A 133 8.57 10.73 36.97
CA LYS A 133 8.04 11.86 37.75
C LYS A 133 9.01 13.04 37.91
N ASN A 134 10.32 12.77 37.87
CA ASN A 134 11.37 13.75 38.17
C ASN A 134 12.04 14.34 36.92
N HIS A 135 11.55 14.04 35.73
CA HIS A 135 12.11 14.57 34.47
C HIS A 135 11.53 15.95 34.14
N ASP A 136 12.38 16.87 33.67
CA ASP A 136 11.97 18.22 33.28
C ASP A 136 11.38 18.24 31.86
N HIS A 137 10.11 17.87 31.77
CA HIS A 137 9.34 17.89 30.52
C HIS A 137 9.12 19.31 29.96
N LEU A 138 9.22 20.35 30.78
CA LEU A 138 8.96 21.73 30.35
C LEU A 138 10.11 22.30 29.51
N SER A 139 11.35 22.01 29.90
CA SER A 139 12.54 22.38 29.13
C SER A 139 12.53 21.73 27.74
N ASP A 140 12.20 20.44 27.67
CA ASP A 140 12.12 19.72 26.40
C ASP A 140 10.97 20.26 25.53
N LEU A 141 9.81 20.56 26.13
CA LEU A 141 8.68 21.17 25.42
C LEU A 141 9.05 22.53 24.80
N GLY A 142 9.76 23.38 25.54
CA GLY A 142 10.22 24.68 25.04
C GLY A 142 11.11 24.53 23.80
N PHE A 143 12.05 23.58 23.83
CA PHE A 143 12.91 23.30 22.68
C PHE A 143 12.09 22.83 21.47
N LEU A 144 11.17 21.86 21.66
CA LEU A 144 10.36 21.29 20.58
C LEU A 144 9.46 22.32 19.90
N ILE A 145 8.87 23.24 20.69
CA ILE A 145 8.08 24.36 20.18
C ILE A 145 8.96 25.33 19.38
N SER A 146 10.19 25.60 19.83
CA SER A 146 11.12 26.49 19.12
C SER A 146 11.66 25.89 17.82
N GLU A 147 11.88 24.57 17.77
CA GLU A 147 12.29 23.85 16.55
C GLU A 147 11.20 23.94 15.47
N ALA A 148 9.92 23.92 15.90
CA ALA A 148 8.72 24.08 15.08
C ALA A 148 8.67 23.16 13.83
N SER A 149 9.32 22.00 13.89
CA SER A 149 9.20 20.99 12.84
C SER A 149 7.90 20.19 13.02
N HIS A 150 7.47 19.49 11.96
CA HIS A 150 6.25 18.68 12.04
C HIS A 150 6.37 17.58 13.10
N SER A 151 7.52 16.88 13.14
CA SER A 151 7.79 15.85 14.14
C SER A 151 7.95 16.42 15.55
N SER A 152 8.63 17.56 15.74
CA SER A 152 8.78 18.18 17.06
C SER A 152 7.44 18.59 17.67
N LEU A 153 6.54 19.16 16.86
CA LEU A 153 5.21 19.60 17.31
C LEU A 153 4.28 18.42 17.62
N LYS A 154 4.45 17.28 16.94
CA LYS A 154 3.71 16.05 17.27
C LYS A 154 4.18 15.42 18.58
N VAL A 155 5.48 15.50 18.87
CA VAL A 155 6.03 15.08 20.17
C VAL A 155 5.56 16.02 21.28
N ALA A 156 5.59 17.34 21.04
CA ALA A 156 5.02 18.34 21.96
C ALA A 156 3.53 18.09 22.25
N ASP A 157 2.72 17.76 21.24
CA ASP A 157 1.31 17.33 21.43
C ASP A 157 1.20 16.14 22.38
N THR A 158 2.08 15.15 22.23
CA THR A 158 2.10 13.94 23.06
C THR A 158 2.42 14.26 24.52
N ILE A 159 3.39 15.14 24.78
CA ILE A 159 3.74 15.63 26.12
C ILE A 159 2.54 16.36 26.75
N ILE A 160 1.96 17.33 26.03
CA ILE A 160 0.87 18.16 26.56
C ILE A 160 -0.38 17.31 26.84
N GLN A 161 -0.74 16.38 25.95
CA GLN A 161 -1.90 15.51 26.17
C GLN A 161 -1.72 14.56 27.35
N THR A 162 -0.51 14.02 27.56
CA THR A 162 -0.22 13.07 28.64
C THR A 162 -0.23 13.76 30.01
N LEU A 163 0.41 14.92 30.12
CA LEU A 163 0.42 15.73 31.34
C LEU A 163 -0.90 16.50 31.56
N LYS A 164 -1.79 16.44 30.58
CA LYS A 164 -3.07 17.15 30.46
C LYS A 164 -2.90 18.65 30.15
N PRO A 165 -3.64 19.20 29.18
CA PRO A 165 -3.50 20.61 28.81
C PRO A 165 -3.74 21.60 29.96
N GLN A 166 -4.53 21.23 30.97
CA GLN A 166 -4.88 22.13 32.08
C GLN A 166 -3.72 22.40 33.05
N THR A 167 -2.64 21.61 33.01
CA THR A 167 -1.48 21.80 33.91
C THR A 167 -0.52 22.86 33.39
N PHE A 168 -0.64 23.28 32.13
CA PHE A 168 0.27 24.21 31.49
C PHE A 168 -0.23 25.64 31.60
N GLU A 169 0.71 26.59 31.61
CA GLU A 169 0.38 27.99 31.44
C GLU A 169 -0.24 28.24 30.07
N LYS A 170 -1.18 29.19 30.03
CA LYS A 170 -1.93 29.54 28.82
C LYS A 170 -0.99 30.04 27.71
N SER A 171 0.05 30.78 28.09
CA SER A 171 1.13 31.26 27.23
C SER A 171 1.83 30.11 26.49
N THR A 172 2.16 29.02 27.18
CA THR A 172 2.80 27.83 26.58
C THR A 172 1.89 27.17 25.53
N LEU A 173 0.60 27.04 25.83
CA LEU A 173 -0.38 26.48 24.88
C LEU A 173 -0.58 27.41 23.66
N ALA A 174 -0.58 28.72 23.87
CA ALA A 174 -0.66 29.70 22.80
C ALA A 174 0.57 29.65 21.90
N ASP A 175 1.78 29.55 22.47
CA ASP A 175 3.03 29.44 21.71
C ASP A 175 3.12 28.13 20.92
N PHE A 176 2.65 27.02 21.48
CA PHE A 176 2.49 25.76 20.75
C PHE A 176 1.56 25.90 19.53
N LEU A 177 0.38 26.51 19.72
CA LEU A 177 -0.58 26.72 18.62
C LEU A 177 -0.05 27.72 17.57
N LYS A 178 0.71 28.74 17.98
CA LYS A 178 1.44 29.64 17.07
C LYS A 178 2.46 28.88 16.24
N ALA A 179 3.27 28.01 16.84
CA ALA A 179 4.22 27.18 16.10
C ALA A 179 3.50 26.23 15.12
N CYS A 180 2.39 25.60 15.54
CA CYS A 180 1.55 24.76 14.68
C CYS A 180 0.95 25.52 13.47
N SER A 181 0.76 26.84 13.57
CA SER A 181 0.22 27.63 12.46
C SER A 181 1.14 27.64 11.24
N ALA A 182 2.46 27.48 11.43
CA ALA A 182 3.45 27.41 10.36
C ALA A 182 3.37 26.10 9.55
N LEU A 183 2.69 25.06 10.07
CA LEU A 183 2.52 23.79 9.35
C LEU A 183 1.53 23.90 8.18
N TYR A 184 0.69 24.94 8.13
CA TYR A 184 -0.29 25.13 7.06
C TYR A 184 0.38 25.73 5.81
N PRO A 185 0.03 25.25 4.60
CA PRO A 185 0.76 25.59 3.39
C PRO A 185 0.31 26.95 2.85
N ASN A 186 1.27 27.64 2.25
CA ASN A 186 1.06 28.88 1.49
C ASN A 186 0.47 28.58 0.11
N ARG A 187 -0.10 29.58 -0.58
CA ARG A 187 -0.84 29.42 -1.85
C ARG A 187 0.03 28.91 -3.00
N GLN A 188 1.36 29.03 -2.88
CA GLN A 188 2.36 28.46 -3.80
C GLN A 188 2.59 26.95 -3.59
N MET A 189 2.21 26.40 -2.42
CA MET A 189 2.30 24.98 -2.06
C MET A 189 0.90 24.36 -1.89
N ARG A 190 -0.03 24.68 -2.82
CA ARG A 190 -1.45 24.29 -2.73
C ARG A 190 -1.71 22.79 -2.67
N HIS A 191 -0.79 21.98 -3.18
CA HIS A 191 -0.90 20.52 -3.11
C HIS A 191 -0.21 20.05 -1.83
N GLU A 192 -1.00 19.94 -0.76
CA GLU A 192 -0.58 19.22 0.43
C GLU A 192 -0.40 17.75 0.04
N ARG A 193 0.85 17.32 -0.09
CA ARG A 193 1.17 15.95 -0.50
C ARG A 193 0.66 14.96 0.56
N THR A 194 0.94 15.21 1.84
CA THR A 194 0.60 14.29 2.94
C THR A 194 -0.79 14.55 3.53
N VAL A 195 -1.76 13.70 3.21
CA VAL A 195 -3.10 13.74 3.82
C VAL A 195 -3.01 13.42 5.32
N GLY A 196 -3.57 14.29 6.17
CA GLY A 196 -3.72 14.03 7.62
C GLY A 196 -2.54 14.42 8.50
N ALA A 197 -1.46 14.98 7.95
CA ALA A 197 -0.28 15.42 8.71
C ALA A 197 -0.63 16.36 9.89
N ARG A 198 -1.66 17.18 9.74
CA ARG A 198 -2.12 18.16 10.76
C ARG A 198 -3.31 17.68 11.59
N TYR A 199 -3.71 16.42 11.45
CA TYR A 199 -4.87 15.89 12.17
C TYR A 199 -4.68 15.91 13.69
N PHE A 200 -3.43 15.77 14.16
CA PHE A 200 -3.12 15.85 15.59
C PHE A 200 -3.54 17.19 16.21
N ILE A 201 -3.44 18.32 15.48
CA ILE A 201 -3.89 19.63 15.95
C ILE A 201 -5.40 19.64 16.22
N LYS A 202 -6.20 19.05 15.32
CA LYS A 202 -7.65 18.92 15.53
C LYS A 202 -7.97 18.02 16.71
N ARG A 203 -7.23 16.90 16.86
CA ARG A 203 -7.39 16.00 18.01
C ARG A 203 -7.05 16.70 19.32
N PHE A 204 -5.97 17.48 19.34
CA PHE A 204 -5.57 18.31 20.46
C PHE A 204 -6.66 19.31 20.86
N ILE A 205 -7.19 20.09 19.92
CA ILE A 205 -8.24 21.07 20.21
C ILE A 205 -9.48 20.41 20.84
N ARG A 206 -9.81 19.17 20.44
CA ARG A 206 -10.95 18.43 21.01
C ARG A 206 -10.77 18.04 22.49
N THR A 207 -9.54 17.97 23.00
CA THR A 207 -9.27 17.65 24.42
C THR A 207 -9.38 18.87 25.34
N LEU A 208 -9.41 20.08 24.77
CA LEU A 208 -9.51 21.33 25.53
C LEU A 208 -10.93 21.54 26.10
N ASN A 209 -10.99 22.12 27.30
CA ASN A 209 -12.23 22.50 27.96
C ASN A 209 -12.64 23.94 27.57
N LEU A 210 -13.86 24.34 27.97
CA LEU A 210 -14.41 25.64 27.60
C LEU A 210 -13.55 26.83 28.07
N THR A 211 -13.14 26.83 29.35
CA THR A 211 -12.34 27.91 29.94
C THR A 211 -10.99 28.12 29.26
N THR A 212 -10.34 27.03 28.83
CA THR A 212 -9.06 27.09 28.12
C THR A 212 -9.28 27.57 26.68
N ILE A 213 -10.34 27.10 26.00
CA ILE A 213 -10.68 27.54 24.64
C ILE A 213 -10.95 29.04 24.61
N GLU A 214 -11.78 29.58 25.51
CA GLU A 214 -12.11 31.01 25.55
C GLU A 214 -10.86 31.87 25.76
N SER A 215 -10.04 31.51 26.75
CA SER A 215 -8.81 32.24 27.05
C SER A 215 -7.80 32.19 25.91
N LEU A 216 -7.67 31.05 25.21
CA LEU A 216 -6.78 30.92 24.06
C LEU A 216 -7.32 31.65 22.83
N LEU A 217 -8.64 31.68 22.63
CA LEU A 217 -9.26 32.46 21.58
C LEU A 217 -8.96 33.95 21.79
N ASP A 218 -9.06 34.46 23.02
CA ASP A 218 -8.70 35.84 23.35
C ASP A 218 -7.21 36.13 23.07
N GLU A 219 -6.32 35.24 23.52
CA GLU A 219 -4.88 35.42 23.38
C GLU A 219 -4.41 35.36 21.92
N LEU A 220 -4.87 34.37 21.16
CA LEU A 220 -4.45 34.15 19.77
C LEU A 220 -5.03 35.18 18.79
N THR A 221 -6.14 35.83 19.14
CA THR A 221 -6.79 36.83 18.27
C THR A 221 -6.29 38.26 18.53
N LYS A 222 -5.75 38.54 19.73
CA LYS A 222 -5.26 39.87 20.16
C LYS A 222 -4.21 40.48 19.23
N GLU A 223 -3.28 39.66 18.71
CA GLU A 223 -2.14 40.12 17.89
C GLU A 223 -2.23 39.66 16.43
N LEU A 224 -3.38 39.13 15.99
CA LEU A 224 -3.52 38.58 14.65
C LEU A 224 -3.68 39.70 13.60
N THR A 225 -2.57 40.17 13.05
CA THR A 225 -2.53 41.21 12.00
C THR A 225 -1.72 40.77 10.79
N CYS A 226 -1.96 41.43 9.65
CA CYS A 226 -1.15 41.24 8.45
C CYS A 226 0.20 41.93 8.65
N LYS A 227 1.31 41.24 8.32
CA LYS A 227 2.68 41.78 8.38
C LYS A 227 3.33 42.01 7.01
N CYS A 228 2.64 41.67 5.91
CA CYS A 228 3.25 41.63 4.58
C CYS A 228 2.89 42.81 3.66
N GLU A 229 2.12 43.80 4.12
CA GLU A 229 1.68 45.00 3.37
C GLU A 229 0.96 44.74 2.01
N LYS A 230 0.75 43.47 1.65
CA LYS A 230 0.02 43.05 0.44
C LYS A 230 -1.48 43.22 0.59
N ASP A 231 -2.15 43.39 -0.55
CA ASP A 231 -3.61 43.41 -0.65
C ASP A 231 -4.28 42.19 0.00
N VAL A 232 -5.54 42.37 0.41
CA VAL A 232 -6.33 41.35 1.12
C VAL A 232 -6.40 40.03 0.34
N TYR A 233 -6.41 40.03 -0.99
CA TYR A 233 -6.45 38.78 -1.77
C TYR A 233 -5.07 38.10 -1.92
N ALA A 234 -3.97 38.81 -1.64
CA ALA A 234 -2.58 38.37 -1.83
C ALA A 234 -1.82 38.10 -0.52
N CYS A 235 -2.34 38.55 0.63
CA CYS A 235 -1.76 38.28 1.95
C CYS A 235 -1.87 36.79 2.35
N GLU A 236 -0.88 36.24 3.04
CA GLU A 236 -0.93 34.84 3.54
C GLU A 236 -0.57 34.72 5.03
N CYS A 237 -0.20 35.82 5.69
CA CYS A 237 0.30 35.85 7.07
C CYS A 237 -0.65 35.23 8.11
N GLN A 238 -1.96 35.24 7.86
CA GLN A 238 -2.98 34.85 8.83
C GLN A 238 -3.61 33.48 8.55
N GLY A 239 -3.26 32.82 7.43
CA GLY A 239 -3.99 31.66 6.94
C GLY A 239 -3.93 30.44 7.89
N GLY A 240 -2.75 30.09 8.38
CA GLY A 240 -2.56 28.97 9.30
C GLY A 240 -3.25 29.19 10.64
N MET A 241 -3.05 30.36 11.25
CA MET A 241 -3.69 30.71 12.52
C MET A 241 -5.21 30.78 12.40
N SER A 242 -5.74 31.30 11.29
CA SER A 242 -7.19 31.35 11.05
C SER A 242 -7.82 29.95 10.99
N LYS A 243 -7.10 28.94 10.46
CA LYS A 243 -7.57 27.54 10.43
C LYS A 243 -7.59 26.90 11.83
N ILE A 244 -6.61 27.23 12.68
CA ILE A 244 -6.58 26.79 14.09
C ILE A 244 -7.73 27.42 14.86
N ILE A 245 -7.85 28.75 14.83
CA ILE A 245 -8.93 29.48 15.51
C ILE A 245 -10.30 29.02 15.01
N GLY A 246 -10.49 28.81 13.70
CA GLY A 246 -11.73 28.24 13.16
C GLY A 246 -12.09 26.87 13.75
N SER A 247 -11.09 26.01 13.98
CA SER A 247 -11.30 24.70 14.62
C SER A 247 -11.57 24.82 16.12
N MET A 248 -10.99 25.81 16.79
CA MET A 248 -11.31 26.13 18.19
C MET A 248 -12.73 26.69 18.34
N LEU A 249 -13.18 27.51 17.38
CA LEU A 249 -14.57 27.99 17.32
C LEU A 249 -15.55 26.83 17.12
N ASP A 250 -15.21 25.85 16.27
CA ASP A 250 -16.02 24.61 16.15
C ASP A 250 -16.17 23.94 17.54
N ARG A 251 -15.06 23.79 18.28
CA ARG A 251 -15.06 23.21 19.63
C ARG A 251 -15.83 24.06 20.66
N TYR A 252 -15.71 25.38 20.61
CA TYR A 252 -16.49 26.30 21.44
C TYR A 252 -18.00 26.05 21.26
N PHE A 253 -18.48 26.01 20.02
CA PHE A 253 -19.90 25.75 19.73
C PHE A 253 -20.36 24.31 20.01
N GLU A 254 -19.44 23.36 20.18
CA GLU A 254 -19.77 22.02 20.70
C GLU A 254 -19.98 22.01 22.22
N LEU A 255 -19.26 22.86 22.95
CA LEU A 255 -19.26 22.90 24.42
C LEU A 255 -20.25 23.90 25.01
N THR A 256 -20.51 25.00 24.31
CA THR A 256 -21.32 26.13 24.80
C THR A 256 -22.77 26.01 24.36
N THR A 257 -23.69 26.23 25.29
CA THR A 257 -25.13 26.35 25.01
C THR A 257 -25.55 27.84 24.92
N PRO A 258 -26.62 28.18 24.18
CA PRO A 258 -27.13 29.55 24.10
C PRO A 258 -27.54 30.10 25.49
N PRO A 259 -27.50 31.42 25.74
CA PRO A 259 -27.25 32.50 24.77
C PRO A 259 -25.77 32.73 24.47
N TYR A 260 -25.48 33.12 23.22
CA TYR A 260 -24.14 33.45 22.75
C TYR A 260 -23.94 34.96 22.75
N ASP A 261 -22.76 35.43 23.15
CA ASP A 261 -22.40 36.85 23.07
C ASP A 261 -21.91 37.22 21.65
N PRO A 262 -22.66 38.05 20.90
CA PRO A 262 -22.27 38.46 19.57
C PRO A 262 -20.97 39.30 19.54
N GLU A 263 -20.70 40.11 20.56
CA GLU A 263 -19.53 40.99 20.58
C GLU A 263 -18.26 40.17 20.77
N GLN A 264 -18.30 39.22 21.69
CA GLN A 264 -17.19 38.29 21.96
C GLN A 264 -16.88 37.41 20.74
N ILE A 265 -17.91 36.86 20.08
CA ILE A 265 -17.70 36.03 18.88
C ILE A 265 -17.15 36.87 17.72
N TRP A 266 -17.59 38.13 17.58
CA TRP A 266 -17.01 39.05 16.61
C TRP A 266 -15.54 39.35 16.92
N HIS A 267 -15.19 39.56 18.20
CA HIS A 267 -13.81 39.78 18.63
C HIS A 267 -12.87 38.69 18.11
N TRP A 268 -13.29 37.42 18.20
CA TRP A 268 -12.51 36.29 17.72
C TRP A 268 -12.46 36.15 16.20
N ILE A 269 -13.55 36.47 15.50
CA ILE A 269 -13.68 36.23 14.06
C ILE A 269 -13.16 37.38 13.20
N ARG A 270 -13.18 38.63 13.70
CA ARG A 270 -12.88 39.83 12.89
C ARG A 270 -11.51 39.82 12.22
N SER A 271 -10.51 39.17 12.81
CA SER A 271 -9.14 39.13 12.29
C SER A 271 -8.85 37.87 11.44
N LEU A 272 -9.81 36.96 11.33
CA LEU A 272 -9.64 35.71 10.59
C LEU A 272 -9.72 35.94 9.09
N LYS A 273 -8.94 35.12 8.37
CA LYS A 273 -8.90 35.12 6.92
C LYS A 273 -8.83 33.70 6.37
N PHE A 274 -9.75 33.38 5.46
CA PHE A 274 -9.79 32.09 4.79
C PHE A 274 -9.61 32.26 3.28
N ASN A 275 -8.80 31.37 2.68
CA ASN A 275 -8.60 31.34 1.23
C ASN A 275 -9.65 30.46 0.51
N GLU A 276 -10.30 29.57 1.27
CA GLU A 276 -11.32 28.63 0.81
C GLU A 276 -12.53 28.71 1.74
N GLN A 277 -13.72 28.57 1.17
CA GLN A 277 -14.97 28.60 1.91
C GLN A 277 -15.33 27.19 2.39
N LYS A 278 -15.90 27.10 3.60
CA LYS A 278 -16.44 25.85 4.14
C LYS A 278 -17.96 25.87 4.14
N THR A 279 -18.53 24.69 3.94
CA THR A 279 -19.97 24.45 4.05
C THR A 279 -20.39 24.05 5.47
N ALA A 280 -21.69 24.11 5.78
CA ALA A 280 -22.22 23.84 7.12
C ALA A 280 -22.06 22.38 7.59
N ASP A 281 -21.85 21.43 6.67
CA ASP A 281 -21.50 20.04 6.96
C ASP A 281 -20.03 19.91 7.43
N GLN A 282 -19.14 20.79 6.97
CA GLN A 282 -17.70 20.74 7.22
C GLN A 282 -17.22 21.48 8.48
N SER A 283 -18.05 22.36 9.06
CA SER A 283 -17.71 23.16 10.26
C SER A 283 -18.95 23.46 11.10
N LYS A 284 -18.81 23.26 12.41
CA LYS A 284 -19.86 23.51 13.40
C LYS A 284 -20.09 25.02 13.60
N SER A 285 -19.03 25.82 13.66
CA SER A 285 -19.13 27.28 13.78
C SER A 285 -19.83 27.90 12.57
N VAL A 286 -19.56 27.41 11.36
CA VAL A 286 -20.26 27.81 10.13
C VAL A 286 -21.74 27.47 10.23
N ARG A 287 -22.07 26.23 10.64
CA ARG A 287 -23.46 25.79 10.82
C ARG A 287 -24.20 26.65 11.85
N MET A 288 -23.59 26.90 13.00
CA MET A 288 -24.23 27.66 14.08
C MET A 288 -24.51 29.11 13.68
N LEU A 289 -23.54 29.79 13.06
CA LEU A 289 -23.72 31.17 12.58
C LEU A 289 -24.73 31.26 11.43
N GLN A 290 -24.86 30.24 10.60
CA GLN A 290 -25.86 30.21 9.52
C GLN A 290 -27.28 29.89 10.02
N GLN A 291 -27.44 29.07 11.06
CA GLN A 291 -28.75 28.65 11.58
C GLN A 291 -29.32 29.60 12.63
N LYS A 292 -28.48 30.26 13.43
CA LYS A 292 -28.92 31.16 14.52
C LYS A 292 -28.94 32.61 14.05
N HIS A 293 -30.08 33.03 13.51
CA HIS A 293 -30.29 34.40 13.02
C HIS A 293 -29.97 35.46 14.07
N ASP A 294 -30.45 35.31 15.32
CA ASP A 294 -30.24 36.29 16.39
C ASP A 294 -28.77 36.57 16.69
N LEU A 295 -27.93 35.51 16.72
CA LEU A 295 -26.49 35.65 16.95
C LEU A 295 -25.82 36.40 15.79
N ARG A 296 -26.08 35.96 14.56
CA ARG A 296 -25.44 36.54 13.38
C ARG A 296 -25.93 37.97 13.12
N GLN A 297 -27.21 38.25 13.34
CA GLN A 297 -27.78 39.60 13.29
C GLN A 297 -27.28 40.48 14.45
N GLY A 298 -27.04 39.91 15.64
CA GLY A 298 -26.37 40.58 16.75
C GLY A 298 -24.95 41.04 16.38
N ILE A 299 -24.17 40.18 15.70
CA ILE A 299 -22.84 40.53 15.18
C ILE A 299 -22.97 41.66 14.14
N ILE A 300 -23.90 41.53 13.20
CA ILE A 300 -24.16 42.55 12.17
C ILE A 300 -24.52 43.89 12.83
N ALA A 301 -25.36 43.88 13.87
CA ALA A 301 -25.76 45.09 14.59
C ALA A 301 -24.58 45.76 15.30
N HIS A 302 -23.74 44.97 15.96
CA HIS A 302 -22.52 45.47 16.61
C HIS A 302 -21.55 46.09 15.59
N VAL A 303 -21.33 45.42 14.45
CA VAL A 303 -20.36 45.85 13.44
C VAL A 303 -20.85 47.05 12.63
N PHE A 304 -22.00 46.93 11.99
CA PHE A 304 -22.49 47.96 11.07
C PHE A 304 -23.23 49.10 11.78
N GLY A 305 -23.81 48.85 12.96
CA GLY A 305 -24.67 49.83 13.65
C GLY A 305 -23.99 51.16 13.97
N LYS A 306 -22.65 51.19 14.08
CA LYS A 306 -21.83 52.38 14.37
C LYS A 306 -21.10 52.95 13.13
N MET A 307 -21.21 52.32 11.96
CA MET A 307 -20.47 52.71 10.76
C MET A 307 -21.27 53.71 9.92
N ASN A 308 -20.71 54.91 9.69
CA ASN A 308 -21.35 55.97 8.91
C ASN A 308 -20.57 56.34 7.63
N ASP A 309 -19.51 55.60 7.33
CA ASP A 309 -18.60 55.84 6.20
C ASP A 309 -18.83 54.77 5.14
N ARG A 310 -19.23 55.20 3.95
CA ARG A 310 -19.62 54.33 2.84
C ARG A 310 -18.50 53.41 2.36
N ASP A 311 -17.26 53.91 2.33
CA ASP A 311 -16.11 53.14 1.87
C ASP A 311 -15.73 52.08 2.91
N LYS A 312 -15.74 52.45 4.21
CA LYS A 312 -15.52 51.49 5.30
C LYS A 312 -16.60 50.41 5.37
N ILE A 313 -17.86 50.76 5.10
CA ILE A 313 -18.96 49.80 5.02
C ILE A 313 -18.72 48.81 3.87
N PHE A 314 -18.32 49.31 2.70
CA PHE A 314 -18.03 48.48 1.53
C PHE A 314 -16.83 47.54 1.78
N GLU A 315 -15.72 48.06 2.32
CA GLU A 315 -14.54 47.26 2.67
C GLU A 315 -14.88 46.18 3.70
N THR A 316 -15.63 46.52 4.75
CA THR A 316 -16.04 45.56 5.78
C THR A 316 -16.92 44.47 5.18
N LYS A 317 -17.87 44.85 4.31
CA LYS A 317 -18.76 43.93 3.60
C LYS A 317 -17.98 42.91 2.77
N ILE A 318 -16.99 43.35 1.99
CA ILE A 318 -16.19 42.47 1.12
C ILE A 318 -15.17 41.64 1.90
N ASN A 319 -14.47 42.26 2.85
CA ASN A 319 -13.33 41.62 3.52
C ASN A 319 -13.76 40.71 4.68
N LYS A 320 -14.88 40.99 5.35
CA LYS A 320 -15.28 40.28 6.59
C LYS A 320 -16.55 39.44 6.45
N PHE A 321 -17.47 39.81 5.57
CA PHE A 321 -18.76 39.12 5.38
C PHE A 321 -18.90 38.45 3.99
N HIS A 322 -17.81 38.39 3.21
CA HIS A 322 -17.77 37.73 1.90
C HIS A 322 -16.64 36.68 1.81
N TRP A 323 -15.96 36.57 0.67
CA TRP A 323 -15.14 35.41 0.28
C TRP A 323 -13.88 35.21 1.13
N TYR A 324 -13.40 36.23 1.83
CA TYR A 324 -12.18 36.15 2.65
C TYR A 324 -12.46 36.02 4.15
N GLY A 325 -13.71 36.24 4.57
CA GLY A 325 -14.14 36.11 5.96
C GLY A 325 -14.59 34.71 6.32
N HIS A 326 -15.07 34.55 7.56
CA HIS A 326 -15.63 33.30 8.04
C HIS A 326 -16.94 32.96 7.30
N SER A 327 -17.04 31.76 6.71
CA SER A 327 -18.18 31.35 5.87
C SER A 327 -19.54 31.42 6.58
N GLY A 328 -19.54 31.33 7.91
CA GLY A 328 -20.73 31.50 8.74
C GLY A 328 -21.34 32.91 8.73
N LEU A 329 -20.57 33.94 8.37
CA LEU A 329 -21.03 35.35 8.36
C LEU A 329 -21.54 35.82 6.99
N GLN A 330 -21.57 34.95 5.97
CA GLN A 330 -22.12 35.34 4.68
C GLN A 330 -23.59 35.75 4.82
N PHE A 331 -23.96 36.88 4.20
CA PHE A 331 -25.31 37.42 4.31
C PHE A 331 -26.34 36.46 3.72
N GLN A 332 -27.38 36.22 4.50
CA GLN A 332 -28.59 35.52 4.09
C GLN A 332 -29.70 36.51 3.75
N PRO A 333 -30.76 36.09 3.03
CA PRO A 333 -31.85 36.98 2.64
C PRO A 333 -32.46 37.80 3.80
N ALA A 334 -32.67 37.16 4.96
CA ALA A 334 -33.21 37.81 6.16
C ALA A 334 -32.31 38.93 6.74
N ASP A 335 -31.03 38.94 6.40
CA ASP A 335 -30.06 39.89 6.97
C ASP A 335 -30.08 41.23 6.28
N TYR A 336 -30.36 41.22 4.97
CA TYR A 336 -30.54 42.44 4.22
C TYR A 336 -31.74 43.23 4.74
N GLU A 337 -32.82 42.53 5.11
CA GLU A 337 -34.00 43.14 5.73
C GLU A 337 -33.65 43.72 7.11
N PHE A 338 -33.00 42.92 7.97
CA PHE A 338 -32.54 43.36 9.29
C PHE A 338 -31.59 44.57 9.24
N ILE A 339 -30.63 44.60 8.32
CA ILE A 339 -29.69 45.73 8.16
C ILE A 339 -30.43 46.99 7.71
N ALA A 340 -31.40 46.86 6.79
CA ALA A 340 -32.22 47.98 6.36
C ALA A 340 -33.04 48.54 7.53
N ASP A 341 -33.65 47.68 8.35
CA ASP A 341 -34.38 48.09 9.56
C ASP A 341 -33.48 48.73 10.63
N LEU A 342 -32.28 48.18 10.83
CA LEU A 342 -31.30 48.75 11.74
C LEU A 342 -30.87 50.15 11.30
N ALA A 343 -30.53 50.30 10.02
CA ALA A 343 -30.13 51.58 9.45
C ALA A 343 -31.28 52.59 9.51
N PHE A 344 -32.51 52.16 9.26
CA PHE A 344 -33.71 52.99 9.37
C PHE A 344 -33.94 53.47 10.82
N ARG A 345 -33.84 52.58 11.81
CA ARG A 345 -34.00 52.92 13.24
C ARG A 345 -32.91 53.86 13.75
N ASN A 346 -31.67 53.66 13.32
CA ASN A 346 -30.51 54.48 13.73
C ASN A 346 -30.34 55.77 12.91
N ASP A 347 -31.24 56.04 11.96
CA ASP A 347 -31.16 57.16 11.01
C ASP A 347 -29.85 57.21 10.20
N ASN A 348 -29.28 56.04 9.91
CA ASN A 348 -28.02 55.90 9.20
C ASN A 348 -28.24 55.72 7.70
N VAL A 349 -28.21 56.84 6.98
CA VAL A 349 -28.47 56.90 5.53
C VAL A 349 -27.40 56.15 4.72
N GLU A 350 -26.12 56.24 5.12
CA GLU A 350 -25.01 55.62 4.39
C GLU A 350 -25.02 54.09 4.49
N LEU A 351 -25.36 53.55 5.67
CA LEU A 351 -25.56 52.10 5.85
C LEU A 351 -26.73 51.60 5.02
N TRP A 352 -27.86 52.31 5.08
CA TRP A 352 -29.05 51.95 4.31
C TRP A 352 -28.76 51.96 2.79
N ALA A 353 -28.07 52.98 2.31
CA ALA A 353 -27.69 53.13 0.90
C ALA A 353 -26.76 52.01 0.40
N SER A 354 -25.90 51.50 1.28
CA SER A 354 -24.91 50.45 0.97
C SER A 354 -25.52 49.05 0.80
N PHE A 355 -26.78 48.86 1.21
CA PHE A 355 -27.50 47.58 1.15
C PHE A 355 -28.81 47.66 0.32
N ILE A 356 -28.99 48.72 -0.49
CA ILE A 356 -30.17 48.86 -1.36
C ILE A 356 -30.38 47.62 -2.25
N ALA A 357 -31.56 47.02 -2.15
CA ALA A 357 -32.00 45.93 -3.00
C ALA A 357 -32.14 46.38 -4.47
N GLY A 358 -31.27 45.84 -5.32
CA GLY A 358 -31.28 46.11 -6.76
C GLY A 358 -32.42 45.40 -7.50
N HIS A 359 -32.72 45.85 -8.72
CA HIS A 359 -33.62 45.15 -9.62
C HIS A 359 -33.00 43.85 -10.12
N GLN A 360 -33.68 42.72 -9.91
CA GLN A 360 -33.27 41.41 -10.43
C GLN A 360 -33.85 41.19 -11.84
N TYR A 361 -33.27 41.86 -12.85
CA TYR A 361 -33.77 41.86 -14.24
C TYR A 361 -33.78 40.48 -14.94
N HIS A 362 -33.18 39.45 -14.32
CA HIS A 362 -32.95 38.14 -14.91
C HIS A 362 -33.70 36.99 -14.23
N ARG A 363 -34.69 37.27 -13.36
CA ARG A 363 -35.55 36.22 -12.79
C ARG A 363 -36.34 35.47 -13.88
N SER A 364 -36.45 34.15 -13.68
CA SER A 364 -37.25 33.23 -14.50
C SER A 364 -38.72 33.68 -14.51
N SER A 365 -39.53 33.25 -15.49
CA SER A 365 -40.94 33.66 -15.56
C SER A 365 -41.78 33.20 -14.36
N THR A 366 -41.36 32.10 -13.71
CA THR A 366 -42.00 31.55 -12.51
C THR A 366 -41.65 32.30 -11.23
N ASP A 367 -40.48 32.95 -11.17
CA ASP A 367 -40.01 33.72 -10.00
C ASP A 367 -40.26 35.24 -10.13
N ARG A 368 -41.00 35.65 -11.17
CA ARG A 368 -41.40 37.06 -11.38
C ARG A 368 -42.55 37.42 -10.44
N GLY A 369 -42.24 38.23 -9.43
CA GLY A 369 -43.20 38.78 -8.48
C GLY A 369 -42.63 39.99 -7.74
N PRO A 370 -43.40 40.60 -6.82
CA PRO A 370 -42.90 41.66 -5.96
C PRO A 370 -41.70 41.16 -5.15
N ASP A 371 -40.61 41.92 -5.17
CA ASP A 371 -39.45 41.64 -4.31
C ASP A 371 -39.73 42.23 -2.93
N SER A 372 -39.92 41.35 -1.94
CA SER A 372 -40.34 41.72 -0.58
C SER A 372 -39.39 42.72 0.08
N LEU A 373 -38.08 42.48 0.00
CA LEU A 373 -37.05 43.38 0.53
C LEU A 373 -37.08 44.74 -0.17
N ARG A 374 -37.20 44.75 -1.49
CA ARG A 374 -37.27 46.00 -2.25
C ARG A 374 -38.54 46.79 -1.93
N GLN A 375 -39.67 46.14 -1.72
CA GLN A 375 -40.93 46.77 -1.29
C GLN A 375 -40.80 47.34 0.13
N HIS A 376 -40.19 46.59 1.04
CA HIS A 376 -39.90 47.01 2.41
C HIS A 376 -39.04 48.28 2.44
N MET A 377 -37.90 48.26 1.76
CA MET A 377 -37.01 49.43 1.65
C MET A 377 -37.69 50.63 0.98
N ARG A 378 -38.56 50.42 -0.03
CA ARG A 378 -39.33 51.52 -0.62
C ARG A 378 -40.27 52.17 0.39
N THR A 379 -40.89 51.39 1.27
CA THR A 379 -41.78 51.89 2.33
C THR A 379 -40.99 52.73 3.34
N GLN A 380 -39.81 52.26 3.76
CA GLN A 380 -38.89 53.03 4.59
C GLN A 380 -38.45 54.35 3.91
N ALA A 381 -38.14 54.32 2.62
CA ALA A 381 -37.76 55.50 1.85
C ALA A 381 -38.89 56.53 1.75
N LEU A 382 -40.15 56.09 1.65
CA LEU A 382 -41.31 57.00 1.65
C LEU A 382 -41.47 57.72 2.99
N ASN A 383 -41.11 57.08 4.10
CA ASN A 383 -41.20 57.66 5.44
C ASN A 383 -40.09 58.69 5.73
N LYS A 384 -38.92 58.58 5.07
CA LYS A 384 -37.76 59.46 5.32
C LYS A 384 -37.22 60.08 4.02
N PRO A 385 -37.29 61.41 3.85
CA PRO A 385 -36.82 62.09 2.63
C PRO A 385 -35.35 61.81 2.27
N SER A 386 -34.47 61.71 3.27
CA SER A 386 -33.04 61.41 3.09
C SER A 386 -32.80 60.05 2.41
N LEU A 387 -33.56 59.01 2.79
CA LEU A 387 -33.50 57.69 2.17
C LEU A 387 -34.10 57.68 0.76
N MET A 388 -35.14 58.49 0.51
CA MET A 388 -35.72 58.63 -0.82
C MET A 388 -34.72 59.18 -1.85
N VAL A 389 -33.85 60.12 -1.43
CA VAL A 389 -32.80 60.66 -2.30
C VAL A 389 -31.84 59.56 -2.76
N GLU A 390 -31.29 58.77 -1.84
CA GLU A 390 -30.39 57.66 -2.17
C GLU A 390 -31.11 56.52 -2.94
N TRP A 391 -32.38 56.26 -2.64
CA TRP A 391 -33.22 55.31 -3.39
C TRP A 391 -33.36 55.71 -4.86
N VAL A 392 -33.70 56.98 -5.13
CA VAL A 392 -33.84 57.50 -6.49
C VAL A 392 -32.49 57.48 -7.21
N LYS A 393 -31.42 57.89 -6.55
CA LYS A 393 -30.05 57.89 -7.08
C LYS A 393 -29.59 56.48 -7.47
N SER A 394 -29.77 55.49 -6.59
CA SER A 394 -29.43 54.09 -6.86
C SER A 394 -30.25 53.51 -8.02
N ASN A 395 -31.56 53.77 -8.06
CA ASN A 395 -32.41 53.30 -9.16
C ASN A 395 -32.08 53.96 -10.50
N ARG A 396 -31.76 55.27 -10.52
CA ARG A 396 -31.28 55.95 -11.74
C ARG A 396 -29.97 55.33 -12.24
N ALA A 397 -29.01 55.11 -11.34
CA ALA A 397 -27.73 54.47 -11.68
C ALA A 397 -27.91 53.03 -12.18
N ALA A 398 -28.83 52.26 -11.58
CA ALA A 398 -29.17 50.91 -12.02
C ALA A 398 -29.88 50.90 -13.39
N ALA A 399 -30.80 51.85 -13.63
CA ALA A 399 -31.48 52.01 -14.91
C ALA A 399 -30.50 52.43 -16.03
N GLN A 400 -29.55 53.32 -15.72
CA GLN A 400 -28.51 53.73 -16.67
C GLN A 400 -27.55 52.57 -17.00
N ARG A 401 -27.09 51.81 -15.99
CA ARG A 401 -26.29 50.59 -16.21
C ARG A 401 -27.05 49.55 -17.03
N HIS A 402 -28.34 49.33 -16.72
CA HIS A 402 -29.20 48.44 -17.49
C HIS A 402 -29.34 48.93 -18.95
N SER A 403 -29.63 50.22 -19.16
CA SER A 403 -29.73 50.84 -20.50
C SER A 403 -28.44 50.68 -21.32
N ASN A 404 -27.28 50.98 -20.72
CA ASN A 404 -25.98 50.83 -21.38
C ASN A 404 -25.66 49.35 -21.73
N SER A 405 -26.07 48.40 -20.88
CA SER A 405 -25.99 46.96 -21.18
C SER A 405 -27.04 46.49 -22.21
N HIS A 406 -28.10 47.28 -22.42
CA HIS A 406 -29.20 46.97 -23.34
C HIS A 406 -28.85 47.31 -24.79
N ILE A 407 -27.92 48.22 -25.08
CA ILE A 407 -27.58 48.62 -26.45
C ILE A 407 -26.98 47.44 -27.26
N PRO A 408 -26.01 46.65 -26.75
CA PRO A 408 -25.58 45.41 -27.41
C PRO A 408 -26.66 44.30 -27.40
N ARG A 409 -27.55 44.29 -26.39
CA ARG A 409 -28.64 43.30 -26.24
C ARG A 409 -29.85 43.58 -27.12
N LEU A 410 -30.18 44.82 -27.48
CA LEU A 410 -31.29 45.19 -28.38
C LEU A 410 -31.02 44.76 -29.82
N SER A 411 -29.78 44.87 -30.29
CA SER A 411 -29.34 44.30 -31.56
C SER A 411 -29.49 42.77 -31.57
N ARG A 412 -29.02 42.09 -30.52
CA ARG A 412 -29.20 40.64 -30.33
C ARG A 412 -30.67 40.24 -30.16
N ASN A 413 -31.48 41.04 -29.47
CA ASN A 413 -32.91 40.79 -29.21
C ASN A 413 -33.78 41.06 -30.43
N ARG A 414 -33.48 42.08 -31.26
CA ARG A 414 -34.13 42.28 -32.57
C ARG A 414 -33.78 41.15 -33.53
N LYS A 415 -32.52 40.68 -33.53
CA LYS A 415 -32.10 39.49 -34.28
C LYS A 415 -32.83 38.24 -33.76
N ALA A 416 -32.99 38.08 -32.45
CA ALA A 416 -33.73 36.99 -31.83
C ALA A 416 -35.25 37.08 -32.08
N ALA A 417 -35.84 38.28 -32.07
CA ALA A 417 -37.26 38.50 -32.35
C ALA A 417 -37.58 38.27 -33.84
N ARG A 418 -36.71 38.74 -34.76
CA ARG A 418 -36.79 38.38 -36.18
C ARG A 418 -36.68 36.87 -36.38
N ARG A 419 -35.72 36.20 -35.72
CA ARG A 419 -35.62 34.73 -35.72
C ARG A 419 -36.88 34.06 -35.15
N ARG A 420 -37.49 34.57 -34.08
CA ARG A 420 -38.74 34.03 -33.51
C ARG A 420 -39.93 34.21 -34.45
N ALA A 421 -40.06 35.36 -35.10
CA ALA A 421 -41.10 35.62 -36.09
C ALA A 421 -40.91 34.74 -37.33
N GLU A 422 -39.67 34.56 -37.78
CA GLU A 422 -39.34 33.65 -38.89
C GLU A 422 -39.63 32.18 -38.52
N MET A 423 -39.22 31.74 -37.34
CA MET A 423 -39.56 30.41 -36.81
C MET A 423 -41.08 30.23 -36.63
N ALA A 424 -41.84 31.29 -36.31
CA ALA A 424 -43.30 31.22 -36.24
C ALA A 424 -43.94 31.08 -37.63
N LYS A 425 -43.38 31.75 -38.66
CA LYS A 425 -43.81 31.57 -40.06
C LYS A 425 -43.50 30.16 -40.55
N ILE A 426 -42.31 29.63 -40.28
CA ILE A 426 -41.91 28.26 -40.62
C ILE A 426 -42.85 27.26 -39.93
N ARG A 427 -43.16 27.44 -38.64
CA ARG A 427 -44.13 26.60 -37.91
C ARG A 427 -45.52 26.64 -38.55
N ALA A 428 -46.03 27.83 -38.87
CA ALA A 428 -47.32 27.95 -39.54
C ALA A 428 -47.34 27.27 -40.92
N ALA A 429 -46.24 27.36 -41.68
CA ALA A 429 -46.06 26.69 -42.96
C ALA A 429 -46.00 25.16 -42.80
N ASN A 430 -45.26 24.65 -41.82
CA ASN A 430 -45.16 23.23 -41.52
C ASN A 430 -46.51 22.62 -41.10
N ILE A 431 -47.25 23.30 -40.22
CA ILE A 431 -48.61 22.87 -39.80
C ILE A 431 -49.55 22.87 -41.00
N LYS A 432 -49.48 23.89 -41.86
CA LYS A 432 -50.27 23.94 -43.10
C LYS A 432 -49.90 22.78 -44.04
N PHE A 433 -48.62 22.52 -44.24
CA PHE A 433 -48.12 21.44 -45.10
C PHE A 433 -48.60 20.06 -44.63
N ILE A 434 -48.54 19.78 -43.33
CA ILE A 434 -49.04 18.51 -42.76
C ILE A 434 -50.55 18.35 -42.96
N ARG A 435 -51.31 19.42 -42.79
CA ARG A 435 -52.77 19.39 -43.02
C ARG A 435 -53.09 19.12 -44.49
N ASP A 436 -52.38 19.77 -45.41
CA ASP A 436 -52.63 19.66 -46.85
C ASP A 436 -52.16 18.29 -47.40
N ASN A 437 -51.16 17.66 -46.78
CA ASN A 437 -50.56 16.38 -47.22
C ASN A 437 -50.75 15.24 -46.21
N ARG A 438 -51.84 15.27 -45.42
CA ARG A 438 -52.05 14.39 -44.26
C ARG A 438 -51.87 12.90 -44.60
N ALA A 439 -52.45 12.43 -45.70
CA ALA A 439 -52.36 11.02 -46.10
C ALA A 439 -50.92 10.58 -46.45
N LEU A 440 -50.17 11.44 -47.16
CA LEU A 440 -48.78 11.16 -47.54
C LEU A 440 -47.88 11.11 -46.29
N VAL A 441 -48.04 12.06 -45.38
CA VAL A 441 -47.23 12.15 -44.14
C VAL A 441 -47.59 11.02 -43.17
N GLU A 442 -48.88 10.73 -42.94
CA GLU A 442 -49.32 9.62 -42.06
C GLU A 442 -48.92 8.24 -42.60
N SER A 443 -48.83 8.08 -43.93
CA SER A 443 -48.30 6.87 -44.56
C SER A 443 -46.78 6.70 -44.41
N GLY A 444 -46.06 7.69 -43.87
CA GLY A 444 -44.62 7.61 -43.64
C GLY A 444 -43.76 7.69 -44.91
N ARG A 445 -44.28 8.26 -46.01
CA ARG A 445 -43.59 8.30 -47.32
C ARG A 445 -42.92 9.63 -47.65
N HIS A 446 -42.81 10.55 -46.69
CA HIS A 446 -42.19 11.87 -46.88
C HIS A 446 -40.88 12.01 -46.08
N PHE A 447 -39.74 11.73 -46.72
CA PHE A 447 -38.44 11.61 -46.03
C PHE A 447 -38.04 12.85 -45.23
N GLU A 448 -38.19 14.06 -45.79
CA GLU A 448 -37.82 15.29 -45.06
C GLU A 448 -38.65 15.47 -43.78
N CYS A 449 -39.92 15.06 -43.77
CA CYS A 449 -40.73 15.14 -42.55
C CYS A 449 -40.24 14.13 -41.52
N LEU A 450 -39.89 12.92 -41.95
CA LEU A 450 -39.38 11.87 -41.08
C LEU A 450 -38.08 12.29 -40.38
N THR A 451 -37.15 12.98 -41.05
CA THR A 451 -35.89 13.42 -40.42
C THR A 451 -36.13 14.45 -39.30
N TYR A 452 -37.07 15.39 -39.51
CA TYR A 452 -37.49 16.34 -38.47
C TYR A 452 -38.26 15.64 -37.34
N PHE A 453 -39.15 14.71 -37.66
CA PHE A 453 -39.92 13.94 -36.69
C PHE A 453 -39.01 13.09 -35.80
N ALA A 454 -38.08 12.35 -36.39
CA ALA A 454 -37.09 11.55 -35.65
C ALA A 454 -36.23 12.42 -34.73
N SER A 455 -35.86 13.61 -35.19
CA SER A 455 -35.10 14.57 -34.36
C SER A 455 -35.88 15.08 -33.16
N LEU A 456 -37.17 15.38 -33.34
CA LEU A 456 -38.01 15.85 -32.23
C LEU A 456 -38.36 14.72 -31.26
N VAL A 457 -38.69 13.53 -31.74
CA VAL A 457 -39.04 12.38 -30.88
C VAL A 457 -37.86 11.98 -29.99
N LEU A 458 -36.64 11.96 -30.53
CA LEU A 458 -35.45 11.55 -29.78
C LEU A 458 -34.92 12.64 -28.85
N SER A 459 -35.01 13.92 -29.22
CA SER A 459 -34.37 15.01 -28.44
C SER A 459 -35.33 15.92 -27.69
N SER A 460 -36.57 16.11 -28.14
CA SER A 460 -37.49 17.12 -27.58
C SER A 460 -38.96 16.81 -27.93
N PRO A 461 -39.55 15.71 -27.42
CA PRO A 461 -40.90 15.27 -27.80
C PRO A 461 -41.97 16.31 -27.46
N ASN A 462 -41.77 17.07 -26.37
CA ASN A 462 -42.66 18.15 -25.94
C ASN A 462 -42.81 19.28 -26.99
N ARG A 463 -41.90 19.39 -27.97
CA ARG A 463 -41.97 20.39 -29.05
C ARG A 463 -42.78 19.93 -30.26
N ILE A 464 -43.14 18.65 -30.37
CA ILE A 464 -43.85 18.10 -31.54
C ILE A 464 -45.19 18.82 -31.75
N ALA A 465 -46.00 18.94 -30.69
CA ALA A 465 -47.28 19.65 -30.75
C ALA A 465 -47.12 21.12 -31.15
N MET A 466 -46.04 21.77 -30.71
CA MET A 466 -45.76 23.18 -31.03
C MET A 466 -45.28 23.39 -32.47
N GLU A 467 -44.50 22.46 -33.02
CA GLU A 467 -43.88 22.59 -34.35
C GLU A 467 -44.80 22.08 -35.48
N PHE A 468 -45.62 21.06 -35.20
CA PHE A 468 -46.37 20.32 -36.22
C PHE A 468 -47.86 20.11 -35.88
N GLY A 469 -48.31 20.45 -34.68
CA GLY A 469 -49.73 20.48 -34.29
C GLY A 469 -50.38 19.12 -33.97
N ASP A 470 -49.95 18.02 -34.60
CA ASP A 470 -50.54 16.68 -34.44
C ASP A 470 -49.47 15.65 -34.06
N GLU A 471 -49.28 15.44 -32.75
CA GLU A 471 -48.27 14.52 -32.22
C GLU A 471 -48.56 13.05 -32.59
N VAL A 472 -49.85 12.67 -32.63
CA VAL A 472 -50.26 11.30 -32.95
C VAL A 472 -49.90 10.96 -34.39
N LEU A 473 -50.10 11.91 -35.32
CA LEU A 473 -49.70 11.76 -36.72
C LEU A 473 -48.19 11.59 -36.86
N VAL A 474 -47.39 12.39 -36.16
CA VAL A 474 -45.92 12.31 -36.19
C VAL A 474 -45.42 10.92 -35.76
N ARG A 475 -45.95 10.40 -34.64
CA ARG A 475 -45.59 9.06 -34.14
C ARG A 475 -46.09 7.94 -35.06
N LYS A 476 -47.28 8.08 -35.66
CA LYS A 476 -47.78 7.13 -36.68
C LYS A 476 -46.93 7.13 -37.95
N ALA A 477 -46.52 8.29 -38.43
CA ALA A 477 -45.68 8.44 -39.62
C ALA A 477 -44.35 7.69 -39.46
N LEU A 478 -43.71 7.81 -38.29
CA LEU A 478 -42.48 7.06 -37.97
C LEU A 478 -42.72 5.54 -37.88
N ARG A 479 -43.86 5.09 -37.35
CA ARG A 479 -44.18 3.65 -37.31
C ARG A 479 -44.41 3.04 -38.70
N ASN A 480 -44.93 3.83 -39.63
CA ASN A 480 -45.28 3.36 -40.98
C ASN A 480 -44.14 3.51 -42.01
N CYS A 481 -43.02 4.16 -41.65
CA CYS A 481 -41.98 4.49 -42.62
C CYS A 481 -40.97 3.37 -42.91
N ILE A 482 -40.99 2.25 -42.18
CA ILE A 482 -39.99 1.17 -42.28
C ILE A 482 -39.86 0.63 -43.72
N ASP A 483 -40.98 0.31 -44.38
CA ASP A 483 -40.96 -0.21 -45.76
C ASP A 483 -40.46 0.83 -46.77
N PHE A 484 -40.66 2.12 -46.48
CA PHE A 484 -40.23 3.22 -47.34
C PHE A 484 -38.73 3.50 -47.23
N ILE A 485 -38.18 3.51 -46.01
CA ILE A 485 -36.76 3.78 -45.79
C ILE A 485 -35.90 2.52 -46.01
N GLY A 486 -36.48 1.32 -45.90
CA GLY A 486 -35.78 0.05 -45.93
C GLY A 486 -34.75 -0.08 -47.07
N PRO A 487 -35.12 0.17 -48.35
CA PRO A 487 -34.21 0.06 -49.48
C PRO A 487 -32.98 1.00 -49.41
N ASP A 488 -33.12 2.17 -48.79
CA ASP A 488 -32.09 3.21 -48.71
C ASP A 488 -31.16 3.04 -47.50
N VAL A 489 -31.51 2.16 -46.54
CA VAL A 489 -30.67 1.87 -45.38
C VAL A 489 -29.41 1.10 -45.84
N PRO A 490 -28.19 1.65 -45.62
CA PRO A 490 -26.97 1.00 -46.07
C PRO A 490 -26.68 -0.33 -45.36
N HIS A 491 -25.93 -1.19 -46.03
CA HIS A 491 -25.36 -2.39 -45.41
C HIS A 491 -24.23 -2.06 -44.43
N LEU A 492 -23.90 -3.00 -43.54
CA LEU A 492 -22.91 -2.83 -42.47
C LEU A 492 -21.54 -2.32 -42.96
N THR A 493 -21.04 -2.82 -44.08
CA THR A 493 -19.76 -2.38 -44.64
C THR A 493 -19.74 -0.89 -44.95
N ARG A 494 -20.85 -0.35 -45.50
CA ARG A 494 -20.95 1.08 -45.79
C ARG A 494 -21.09 1.92 -44.52
N LEU A 495 -21.81 1.41 -43.51
CA LEU A 495 -21.90 2.06 -42.20
C LEU A 495 -20.53 2.12 -41.51
N ALA A 496 -19.72 1.07 -41.63
CA ALA A 496 -18.35 1.03 -41.12
C ALA A 496 -17.46 2.10 -41.76
N GLU A 497 -17.53 2.26 -43.09
CA GLU A 497 -16.79 3.32 -43.82
C GLU A 497 -17.20 4.73 -43.36
N LEU A 498 -18.51 4.99 -43.26
CA LEU A 498 -19.04 6.27 -42.81
C LEU A 498 -18.60 6.59 -41.38
N ARG A 499 -18.60 5.58 -40.50
CA ARG A 499 -18.12 5.71 -39.12
C ARG A 499 -16.64 6.13 -39.08
N CYS A 500 -15.78 5.48 -39.86
CA CYS A 500 -14.36 5.85 -39.95
C CYS A 500 -14.16 7.28 -40.52
N ALA A 501 -15.03 7.71 -41.44
CA ALA A 501 -15.05 9.08 -41.95
C ALA A 501 -15.70 10.10 -40.99
N SER A 502 -16.17 9.67 -39.81
CA SER A 502 -16.95 10.49 -38.86
C SER A 502 -18.20 11.13 -39.48
N GLN A 503 -18.82 10.42 -40.42
CA GLN A 503 -20.06 10.81 -41.10
C GLN A 503 -21.23 9.98 -40.58
N GLY A 504 -22.41 10.59 -40.47
CA GLY A 504 -23.65 9.89 -40.11
C GLY A 504 -24.78 10.26 -41.06
N LEU A 505 -25.69 9.34 -41.30
CA LEU A 505 -26.83 9.55 -42.19
C LEU A 505 -28.10 9.86 -41.40
N TYR A 506 -28.92 10.76 -41.94
CA TYR A 506 -30.24 11.04 -41.36
C TYR A 506 -31.15 9.81 -41.34
N ILE A 507 -30.97 8.87 -42.28
CA ILE A 507 -31.76 7.64 -42.35
C ILE A 507 -31.53 6.73 -41.13
N GLU A 508 -30.31 6.69 -40.57
CA GLU A 508 -29.99 5.92 -39.36
C GLU A 508 -30.77 6.47 -38.16
N LYS A 509 -30.88 7.80 -38.07
CA LYS A 509 -31.67 8.48 -37.03
C LYS A 509 -33.17 8.23 -37.19
N VAL A 510 -33.68 8.23 -38.42
CA VAL A 510 -35.08 7.91 -38.71
C VAL A 510 -35.38 6.46 -38.34
N LEU A 511 -34.51 5.52 -38.69
CA LEU A 511 -34.63 4.11 -38.33
C LEU A 511 -34.66 3.92 -36.81
N TYR A 512 -33.78 4.59 -36.06
CA TYR A 512 -33.80 4.55 -34.60
C TYR A 512 -35.14 5.01 -34.04
N ALA A 513 -35.61 6.20 -34.45
CA ALA A 513 -36.88 6.74 -33.95
C ALA A 513 -38.08 5.86 -34.34
N ALA A 514 -38.08 5.30 -35.54
CA ALA A 514 -39.13 4.39 -36.01
C ALA A 514 -39.19 3.11 -35.18
N CYS A 515 -38.06 2.42 -34.99
CA CYS A 515 -38.01 1.21 -34.18
C CYS A 515 -38.36 1.49 -32.71
N LEU A 516 -37.93 2.62 -32.15
CA LEU A 516 -38.30 3.03 -30.80
C LEU A 516 -39.82 3.24 -30.65
N GLU A 517 -40.46 3.94 -31.60
CA GLU A 517 -41.92 4.15 -31.55
C GLU A 517 -42.71 2.86 -31.82
N ILE A 518 -42.17 1.92 -32.61
CA ILE A 518 -42.76 0.58 -32.78
C ILE A 518 -42.64 -0.20 -31.46
N MET A 519 -41.48 -0.17 -30.83
CA MET A 519 -41.24 -0.82 -29.53
C MET A 519 -42.16 -0.25 -28.44
N ARG A 520 -42.34 1.07 -28.37
CA ARG A 520 -43.29 1.72 -27.45
C ARG A 520 -44.74 1.31 -27.68
N ALA A 521 -45.12 1.02 -28.93
CA ALA A 521 -46.50 0.71 -29.30
C ALA A 521 -46.86 -0.78 -29.22
N ARG A 522 -45.91 -1.65 -29.59
CA ARG A 522 -46.14 -3.10 -29.75
C ARG A 522 -45.35 -3.95 -28.75
N GLY A 523 -44.29 -3.41 -28.14
CA GLY A 523 -43.41 -4.13 -27.21
C GLY A 523 -42.38 -5.07 -27.84
N ASN A 524 -42.37 -5.24 -29.17
CA ASN A 524 -41.44 -6.11 -29.90
C ASN A 524 -41.14 -5.61 -31.33
N LEU A 525 -40.13 -6.20 -31.98
CA LEU A 525 -39.68 -5.83 -33.34
C LEU A 525 -39.73 -6.99 -34.36
N GLU A 526 -40.50 -8.05 -34.09
CA GLU A 526 -40.50 -9.31 -34.88
C GLU A 526 -40.88 -9.14 -36.36
N ASN A 527 -41.63 -8.09 -36.69
CA ASN A 527 -42.09 -7.80 -38.06
C ASN A 527 -41.12 -6.89 -38.85
N ILE A 528 -39.94 -6.57 -38.30
CA ILE A 528 -38.94 -5.74 -38.97
C ILE A 528 -37.87 -6.65 -39.59
N ASP A 529 -37.48 -6.34 -40.84
CA ASP A 529 -36.38 -7.03 -41.52
C ASP A 529 -35.10 -7.05 -40.64
N PRO A 530 -34.54 -8.24 -40.33
CA PRO A 530 -33.31 -8.38 -39.55
C PRO A 530 -32.15 -7.52 -40.06
N ARG A 531 -32.07 -7.27 -41.37
CA ARG A 531 -31.06 -6.38 -41.97
C ARG A 531 -31.12 -4.96 -41.39
N LEU A 532 -32.32 -4.44 -41.16
CA LEU A 532 -32.54 -3.11 -40.60
C LEU A 532 -32.23 -3.09 -39.09
N LEU A 533 -32.56 -4.16 -38.38
CA LEU A 533 -32.23 -4.30 -36.95
C LEU A 533 -30.72 -4.33 -36.72
N VAL A 534 -30.00 -5.05 -37.58
CA VAL A 534 -28.54 -5.09 -37.60
C VAL A 534 -27.93 -3.71 -37.92
N ALA A 535 -28.49 -2.97 -38.89
CA ALA A 535 -28.06 -1.60 -39.17
C ALA A 535 -28.34 -0.64 -37.99
N LEU A 536 -29.45 -0.82 -37.28
CA LEU A 536 -29.76 -0.04 -36.07
C LEU A 536 -28.80 -0.35 -34.91
N ARG A 537 -28.33 -1.59 -34.82
CA ARG A 537 -27.45 -2.06 -33.74
C ARG A 537 -26.12 -1.32 -33.67
N THR A 538 -25.64 -0.75 -34.77
CA THR A 538 -24.39 0.02 -34.85
C THR A 538 -24.47 1.35 -34.08
N ASN A 539 -25.64 1.99 -34.05
CA ASN A 539 -25.84 3.31 -33.45
C ASN A 539 -26.69 3.30 -32.17
N ILE A 540 -27.05 2.12 -31.66
CA ILE A 540 -27.95 1.98 -30.51
C ILE A 540 -27.43 2.70 -29.24
N GLN A 541 -26.11 2.87 -29.14
CA GLN A 541 -25.42 3.48 -28.00
C GLN A 541 -25.46 5.01 -27.98
N ILE A 542 -25.92 5.66 -29.06
CA ILE A 542 -26.08 7.12 -29.09
C ILE A 542 -27.12 7.52 -28.04
N HIS A 543 -26.72 8.39 -27.11
CA HIS A 543 -27.62 8.92 -26.09
C HIS A 543 -28.43 10.09 -26.65
N TYR A 544 -29.73 10.08 -26.37
CA TYR A 544 -30.65 11.12 -26.76
C TYR A 544 -31.44 11.59 -25.55
N ASP A 545 -31.58 12.92 -25.37
CA ASP A 545 -32.16 13.54 -24.18
C ASP A 545 -33.56 13.05 -23.79
N ALA A 546 -34.36 12.55 -24.76
CA ALA A 546 -35.72 12.07 -24.52
C ALA A 546 -35.87 10.55 -24.56
N VAL A 547 -34.77 9.81 -24.56
CA VAL A 547 -34.75 8.34 -24.49
C VAL A 547 -34.11 7.93 -23.17
N SER A 548 -34.89 7.26 -22.33
CA SER A 548 -34.38 6.75 -21.05
C SER A 548 -33.35 5.63 -21.26
N ASP A 549 -32.46 5.43 -20.28
CA ASP A 549 -31.49 4.33 -20.35
C ASP A 549 -32.20 2.96 -20.35
N GLU A 550 -33.34 2.85 -19.66
CA GLU A 550 -34.20 1.66 -19.65
C GLU A 550 -34.78 1.34 -21.03
N GLU A 551 -35.35 2.33 -21.73
CA GLU A 551 -35.90 2.14 -23.08
C GLU A 551 -34.80 1.74 -24.08
N ARG A 552 -33.62 2.36 -23.98
CA ARG A 552 -32.48 2.02 -24.84
C ARG A 552 -31.98 0.60 -24.58
N CYS A 553 -31.87 0.19 -23.32
CA CYS A 553 -31.48 -1.17 -22.95
C CYS A 553 -32.50 -2.19 -23.46
N ALA A 554 -33.80 -1.95 -23.27
CA ALA A 554 -34.85 -2.83 -23.78
C ALA A 554 -34.82 -2.95 -25.31
N LEU A 555 -34.68 -1.83 -26.02
CA LEU A 555 -34.57 -1.81 -27.48
C LEU A 555 -33.36 -2.62 -27.97
N LYS A 556 -32.22 -2.47 -27.30
CA LYS A 556 -31.00 -3.23 -27.61
C LYS A 556 -31.17 -4.73 -27.38
N GLU A 557 -31.74 -5.13 -26.25
CA GLU A 557 -31.98 -6.55 -25.94
C GLU A 557 -32.91 -7.21 -26.95
N GLU A 558 -33.92 -6.49 -27.43
CA GLU A 558 -34.84 -6.98 -28.47
C GLU A 558 -34.16 -7.13 -29.84
N ILE A 559 -33.27 -6.20 -30.20
CA ILE A 559 -32.45 -6.31 -31.43
C ILE A 559 -31.52 -7.52 -31.32
N ASP A 560 -30.83 -7.67 -30.18
CA ASP A 560 -29.91 -8.77 -29.93
C ASP A 560 -30.66 -10.12 -29.98
N ARG A 561 -31.87 -10.20 -29.41
CA ARG A 561 -32.76 -11.38 -29.48
C ARG A 561 -33.26 -11.69 -30.90
N SER A 562 -33.56 -10.68 -31.70
CA SER A 562 -34.23 -10.88 -32.99
C SER A 562 -33.27 -11.11 -34.15
N ALA A 563 -32.09 -10.47 -34.11
CA ALA A 563 -31.16 -10.46 -35.24
C ALA A 563 -29.77 -11.01 -34.93
N LEU A 564 -29.40 -11.16 -33.65
CA LEU A 564 -28.08 -11.64 -33.21
C LEU A 564 -28.21 -12.84 -32.24
N SER A 565 -29.32 -13.58 -32.31
CA SER A 565 -29.58 -14.72 -31.41
C SER A 565 -28.66 -15.90 -31.63
N ASP A 566 -28.22 -16.11 -32.87
CA ASP A 566 -27.34 -17.22 -33.22
C ASP A 566 -25.86 -16.79 -33.26
N PRO A 567 -24.92 -17.67 -32.84
CA PRO A 567 -23.50 -17.37 -32.85
C PRO A 567 -22.96 -16.92 -34.21
N ILE A 568 -23.46 -17.51 -35.30
CA ILE A 568 -22.98 -17.26 -36.66
C ILE A 568 -23.35 -15.84 -37.12
N SER A 569 -24.59 -15.40 -36.89
CA SER A 569 -25.04 -14.04 -37.20
C SER A 569 -24.32 -13.01 -36.36
N SER A 570 -24.05 -13.31 -35.08
CA SER A 570 -23.28 -12.43 -34.20
C SER A 570 -21.82 -12.27 -34.64
N GLU A 571 -21.20 -13.33 -35.15
CA GLU A 571 -19.85 -13.28 -35.72
C GLU A 571 -19.86 -12.51 -37.04
N ASN A 572 -20.79 -12.83 -37.94
CA ASN A 572 -20.94 -12.14 -39.23
C ASN A 572 -21.17 -10.63 -39.06
N PHE A 573 -21.93 -10.22 -38.04
CA PHE A 573 -22.11 -8.83 -37.69
C PHE A 573 -20.77 -8.14 -37.39
N LEU A 574 -19.98 -8.70 -36.48
CA LEU A 574 -18.68 -8.14 -36.11
C LEU A 574 -17.72 -8.12 -37.30
N ARG A 575 -17.69 -9.19 -38.11
CA ARG A 575 -16.82 -9.25 -39.28
C ARG A 575 -17.19 -8.19 -40.31
N GLN A 576 -18.47 -8.08 -40.67
CA GLN A 576 -18.90 -7.12 -41.70
C GLN A 576 -18.82 -5.66 -41.23
N TYR A 577 -18.95 -5.41 -39.92
CA TYR A 577 -18.95 -4.05 -39.37
C TYR A 577 -17.58 -3.58 -38.87
N ILE A 578 -16.80 -4.43 -38.18
CA ILE A 578 -15.54 -4.02 -37.54
C ILE A 578 -14.33 -4.27 -38.45
N GLU A 579 -14.26 -5.39 -39.20
CA GLU A 579 -13.08 -5.67 -40.05
C GLU A 579 -12.79 -4.58 -41.08
N PRO A 580 -13.80 -3.96 -41.76
CA PRO A 580 -13.53 -2.83 -42.65
C PRO A 580 -12.94 -1.62 -41.92
N GLN A 581 -13.32 -1.40 -40.66
CA GLN A 581 -12.76 -0.33 -39.82
C GLN A 581 -11.30 -0.61 -39.45
N LEU A 582 -10.98 -1.87 -39.13
CA LEU A 582 -9.60 -2.31 -38.82
C LEU A 582 -8.69 -2.30 -40.05
N ALA A 583 -9.24 -2.59 -41.23
CA ALA A 583 -8.51 -2.53 -42.49
C ALA A 583 -8.23 -1.10 -42.98
N CYS A 584 -9.00 -0.11 -42.51
CA CYS A 584 -8.88 1.28 -42.93
C CYS A 584 -7.80 2.01 -42.12
N SER A 585 -6.67 2.34 -42.75
CA SER A 585 -5.56 3.07 -42.12
C SER A 585 -5.91 4.47 -41.60
N GLY A 586 -7.00 5.08 -42.11
CA GLY A 586 -7.50 6.38 -41.65
C GLY A 586 -8.42 6.33 -40.43
N CYS A 587 -8.83 5.13 -39.97
CA CYS A 587 -9.81 4.97 -38.90
C CYS A 587 -9.16 5.08 -37.52
N LYS A 588 -9.36 6.22 -36.84
CA LYS A 588 -8.74 6.48 -35.53
C LYS A 588 -9.33 5.66 -34.39
N HIS A 589 -10.65 5.46 -34.40
CA HIS A 589 -11.41 4.85 -33.30
C HIS A 589 -12.38 3.78 -33.82
N PRO A 590 -11.86 2.62 -34.31
CA PRO A 590 -12.73 1.51 -34.68
C PRO A 590 -13.45 0.97 -33.44
N GLU A 591 -14.68 0.46 -33.60
CA GLU A 591 -15.55 0.08 -32.49
C GLU A 591 -15.22 -1.29 -31.86
N VAL A 592 -13.93 -1.56 -31.64
CA VAL A 592 -13.40 -2.77 -31.01
C VAL A 592 -13.99 -3.01 -29.62
N TRP A 593 -14.36 -1.94 -28.91
CA TRP A 593 -14.96 -2.01 -27.56
C TRP A 593 -16.22 -2.88 -27.52
N LEU A 594 -16.94 -3.03 -28.66
CA LEU A 594 -18.10 -3.92 -28.78
C LEU A 594 -17.74 -5.35 -28.41
N LEU A 595 -16.58 -5.84 -28.85
CA LEU A 595 -16.10 -7.19 -28.53
C LEU A 595 -15.86 -7.35 -27.02
N GLN A 596 -15.40 -6.30 -26.34
CA GLN A 596 -15.07 -6.34 -24.91
C GLN A 596 -16.30 -6.26 -24.00
N SER A 597 -17.22 -5.35 -24.30
CA SER A 597 -18.24 -4.90 -23.34
C SER A 597 -19.59 -5.60 -23.51
N GLU A 598 -19.86 -6.15 -24.69
CA GLU A 598 -21.18 -6.67 -25.03
C GLU A 598 -21.34 -8.16 -24.72
N LYS A 599 -22.47 -8.52 -24.08
CA LYS A 599 -22.73 -9.91 -23.66
C LYS A 599 -22.83 -10.88 -24.82
N VAL A 600 -23.44 -10.45 -25.93
CA VAL A 600 -23.69 -11.26 -27.13
C VAL A 600 -22.38 -11.76 -27.75
N PHE A 601 -21.31 -10.95 -27.69
CA PHE A 601 -20.04 -11.24 -28.36
C PHE A 601 -19.00 -11.94 -27.47
N ARG A 602 -19.32 -12.27 -26.22
CA ARG A 602 -18.36 -12.87 -25.26
C ARG A 602 -17.71 -14.15 -25.77
N HIS A 603 -18.47 -14.99 -26.49
CA HIS A 603 -17.97 -16.26 -27.02
C HIS A 603 -16.93 -16.09 -28.15
N LEU A 604 -16.84 -14.90 -28.76
CA LEU A 604 -15.92 -14.58 -29.85
C LEU A 604 -14.64 -13.89 -29.37
N GLN A 605 -14.59 -13.47 -28.10
CA GLN A 605 -13.47 -12.71 -27.52
C GLN A 605 -12.13 -13.43 -27.66
N SER A 606 -12.09 -14.75 -27.45
CA SER A 606 -10.85 -15.53 -27.54
C SER A 606 -10.34 -15.70 -28.97
N THR A 607 -11.26 -15.84 -29.93
CA THR A 607 -10.94 -16.21 -31.32
C THR A 607 -10.65 -14.98 -32.16
N LEU A 608 -11.59 -14.01 -32.21
CA LEU A 608 -11.46 -12.83 -33.06
C LEU A 608 -10.34 -11.89 -32.60
N SER A 609 -10.08 -11.77 -31.30
CA SER A 609 -8.99 -10.90 -30.83
C SER A 609 -7.63 -11.38 -31.32
N ILE A 610 -7.35 -12.69 -31.25
CA ILE A 610 -6.12 -13.30 -31.74
C ILE A 610 -6.02 -13.20 -33.27
N GLU A 611 -7.10 -13.54 -33.98
CA GLU A 611 -7.15 -13.46 -35.44
C GLU A 611 -6.89 -12.04 -35.93
N TRP A 612 -7.58 -11.05 -35.36
CA TRP A 612 -7.47 -9.65 -35.79
C TRP A 612 -6.10 -9.05 -35.46
N LEU A 613 -5.48 -9.41 -34.33
CA LEU A 613 -4.09 -9.00 -34.02
C LEU A 613 -3.09 -9.60 -35.01
N SER A 614 -3.31 -10.83 -35.47
CA SER A 614 -2.46 -11.48 -36.48
C SER A 614 -2.68 -10.88 -37.87
N ARG A 615 -3.92 -10.61 -38.26
CA ARG A 615 -4.30 -10.18 -39.62
C ARG A 615 -4.07 -8.69 -39.87
N PHE A 616 -4.45 -7.81 -38.94
CA PHE A 616 -4.37 -6.35 -39.13
C PHE A 616 -3.09 -5.77 -38.53
N HIS A 617 -2.23 -5.26 -39.42
CA HIS A 617 -0.86 -4.84 -39.06
C HIS A 617 -0.77 -3.34 -38.74
N ASP A 618 -1.61 -2.52 -39.37
CA ASP A 618 -1.56 -1.04 -39.24
C ASP A 618 -2.66 -0.47 -38.34
N LEU A 619 -2.85 -1.08 -37.16
CA LEU A 619 -3.81 -0.59 -36.17
C LEU A 619 -3.28 0.64 -35.44
N ALA A 620 -4.15 1.60 -35.11
CA ALA A 620 -3.84 2.66 -34.17
C ALA A 620 -3.59 2.10 -32.75
N LEU A 621 -2.89 2.85 -31.89
CA LEU A 621 -2.46 2.36 -30.56
C LEU A 621 -3.63 2.01 -29.64
N GLU A 622 -4.69 2.81 -29.60
CA GLU A 622 -5.87 2.58 -28.76
C GLU A 622 -6.61 1.27 -29.09
N PRO A 623 -7.01 1.01 -30.36
CA PRO A 623 -7.65 -0.26 -30.70
C PRO A 623 -6.69 -1.44 -30.60
N LEU A 624 -5.39 -1.23 -30.84
CA LEU A 624 -4.37 -2.26 -30.64
C LEU A 624 -4.27 -2.67 -29.17
N ASP A 625 -4.21 -1.72 -28.23
CA ASP A 625 -4.20 -2.00 -26.79
C ASP A 625 -5.48 -2.72 -26.36
N THR A 626 -6.64 -2.26 -26.84
CA THR A 626 -7.93 -2.89 -26.53
C THR A 626 -7.99 -4.35 -27.01
N LEU A 627 -7.61 -4.63 -28.26
CA LEU A 627 -7.55 -6.00 -28.78
C LEU A 627 -6.56 -6.86 -28.01
N PHE A 628 -5.39 -6.31 -27.69
CA PHE A 628 -4.38 -7.03 -26.92
C PHE A 628 -4.89 -7.40 -25.52
N GLU A 629 -5.56 -6.49 -24.81
CA GLU A 629 -6.11 -6.79 -23.49
C GLU A 629 -7.20 -7.87 -23.53
N ILE A 630 -8.05 -7.88 -24.58
CA ILE A 630 -9.04 -8.96 -24.78
C ILE A 630 -8.31 -10.30 -25.04
N ALA A 631 -7.32 -10.30 -25.93
CA ALA A 631 -6.55 -11.49 -26.26
C ALA A 631 -5.74 -12.03 -25.07
N ALA A 632 -5.13 -11.15 -24.28
CA ALA A 632 -4.37 -11.53 -23.09
C ALA A 632 -5.27 -12.14 -22.00
N LYS A 633 -6.53 -11.69 -21.91
CA LYS A 633 -7.49 -12.17 -20.91
C LYS A 633 -8.21 -13.44 -21.32
N HIS A 634 -8.58 -13.59 -22.59
CA HIS A 634 -9.46 -14.65 -23.07
C HIS A 634 -8.85 -15.54 -24.16
N GLY A 635 -7.82 -15.07 -24.87
CA GLY A 635 -7.22 -15.75 -26.01
C GLY A 635 -6.23 -16.85 -25.63
N ASN A 636 -5.77 -17.60 -26.65
CA ASN A 636 -4.75 -18.62 -26.46
C ASN A 636 -3.38 -17.96 -26.22
N ARG A 637 -2.75 -18.29 -25.09
CA ARG A 637 -1.49 -17.69 -24.65
C ARG A 637 -0.30 -17.99 -25.56
N THR A 638 -0.21 -19.21 -26.08
CA THR A 638 0.88 -19.62 -26.99
C THR A 638 0.77 -18.88 -28.32
N GLU A 639 -0.45 -18.72 -28.83
CA GLU A 639 -0.70 -18.01 -30.08
C GLU A 639 -0.43 -16.50 -29.93
N LEU A 640 -0.83 -15.92 -28.79
CA LEU A 640 -0.51 -14.52 -28.49
C LEU A 640 1.01 -14.29 -28.39
N GLN A 641 1.74 -15.20 -27.75
CA GLN A 641 3.21 -15.15 -27.69
C GLN A 641 3.84 -15.20 -29.08
N ARG A 642 3.32 -16.05 -29.98
CA ARG A 642 3.77 -16.11 -31.38
C ARG A 642 3.56 -14.78 -32.09
N ILE A 643 2.35 -14.19 -31.99
CA ILE A 643 2.06 -12.88 -32.59
C ILE A 643 2.99 -11.80 -32.05
N ILE A 644 3.24 -11.77 -30.74
CA ILE A 644 4.17 -10.81 -30.14
C ILE A 644 5.57 -10.95 -30.75
N LEU A 645 6.09 -12.18 -30.85
CA LEU A 645 7.42 -12.44 -31.40
C LEU A 645 7.52 -12.06 -32.88
N ASP A 646 6.52 -12.43 -33.69
CA ASP A 646 6.47 -12.09 -35.11
C ASP A 646 6.46 -10.57 -35.28
N ARG A 647 5.64 -9.84 -34.50
CA ARG A 647 5.57 -8.38 -34.52
C ARG A 647 6.89 -7.74 -34.10
N CYS A 648 7.53 -8.25 -33.06
CA CYS A 648 8.85 -7.76 -32.63
C CYS A 648 9.89 -7.97 -33.74
N ALA A 649 9.90 -9.14 -34.38
CA ALA A 649 10.81 -9.42 -35.49
C ALA A 649 10.56 -8.50 -36.70
N ASP A 650 9.31 -8.27 -37.08
CA ASP A 650 8.93 -7.34 -38.16
C ASP A 650 9.46 -5.93 -37.87
N PHE A 651 9.21 -5.39 -36.68
CA PHE A 651 9.66 -4.05 -36.32
C PHE A 651 11.19 -3.94 -36.27
N MET A 652 11.88 -4.91 -35.67
CA MET A 652 13.33 -4.87 -35.53
C MET A 652 14.08 -5.11 -36.84
N SER A 653 13.48 -5.86 -37.78
CA SER A 653 14.07 -6.09 -39.10
C SER A 653 13.82 -4.95 -40.09
N ALA A 654 12.59 -4.41 -40.12
CA ALA A 654 12.24 -3.31 -41.02
C ALA A 654 12.82 -1.97 -40.58
N TRP A 655 12.97 -1.75 -39.27
CA TRP A 655 13.53 -0.51 -38.70
C TRP A 655 14.50 -0.80 -37.55
N PRO A 656 15.75 -1.20 -37.88
CA PRO A 656 16.76 -1.50 -36.86
C PRO A 656 17.21 -0.26 -36.07
N GLU A 657 17.04 0.95 -36.63
CA GLU A 657 17.38 2.22 -35.99
C GLU A 657 16.14 3.03 -35.60
N ALA A 658 16.35 4.08 -34.80
CA ALA A 658 15.27 4.93 -34.31
C ALA A 658 14.75 5.81 -35.44
N THR A 659 13.43 5.95 -35.53
CA THR A 659 12.78 6.76 -36.57
C THR A 659 12.26 8.07 -36.01
N GLU A 660 12.15 9.09 -36.86
CA GLU A 660 11.55 10.39 -36.48
C GLU A 660 10.02 10.31 -36.27
N ASN A 661 9.40 9.17 -36.57
CA ASN A 661 7.96 8.96 -36.45
C ASN A 661 7.59 8.46 -35.05
N ASP A 662 7.20 9.38 -34.16
CA ASP A 662 6.75 9.10 -32.78
C ASP A 662 5.63 8.05 -32.72
N GLY A 663 4.71 8.03 -33.68
CA GLY A 663 3.63 7.04 -33.73
C GLY A 663 4.15 5.61 -33.95
N MET A 664 5.18 5.45 -34.78
CA MET A 664 5.80 4.15 -35.02
C MET A 664 6.64 3.70 -33.84
N GLU A 665 7.44 4.60 -33.24
CA GLU A 665 8.23 4.29 -32.05
C GLU A 665 7.35 3.82 -30.89
N ARG A 666 6.21 4.48 -30.66
CA ARG A 666 5.24 4.03 -29.65
C ARG A 666 4.68 2.64 -29.94
N LYS A 667 4.40 2.28 -31.20
CA LYS A 667 3.97 0.92 -31.59
C LYS A 667 5.10 -0.10 -31.40
N ARG A 668 6.35 0.26 -31.69
CA ARG A 668 7.52 -0.60 -31.43
C ARG A 668 7.67 -0.86 -29.94
N THR A 669 7.72 0.19 -29.11
CA THR A 669 7.79 0.08 -27.65
C THR A 669 6.62 -0.72 -27.08
N PHE A 670 5.42 -0.57 -27.65
CA PHE A 670 4.24 -1.35 -27.27
C PHE A 670 4.51 -2.87 -27.38
N TRP A 671 4.99 -3.35 -28.53
CA TRP A 671 5.24 -4.77 -28.74
C TRP A 671 6.43 -5.30 -27.95
N LEU A 672 7.55 -4.56 -27.94
CA LEU A 672 8.76 -4.97 -27.21
C LEU A 672 8.48 -5.11 -25.70
N MET A 673 7.71 -4.19 -25.11
CA MET A 673 7.29 -4.32 -23.71
C MET A 673 6.45 -5.58 -23.48
N ARG A 674 5.52 -5.89 -24.38
CA ARG A 674 4.67 -7.09 -24.26
C ARG A 674 5.46 -8.37 -24.43
N ALA A 675 6.50 -8.37 -25.27
CA ALA A 675 7.48 -9.46 -25.33
C ALA A 675 8.15 -9.68 -23.97
N TRP A 676 8.61 -8.60 -23.33
CA TRP A 676 9.25 -8.68 -22.01
C TRP A 676 8.36 -9.33 -20.95
N TYR A 677 7.06 -9.05 -20.93
CA TYR A 677 6.15 -9.68 -19.96
C TYR A 677 5.73 -11.10 -20.37
N PHE A 678 5.30 -11.31 -21.62
CA PHE A 678 4.65 -12.56 -22.03
C PHE A 678 5.61 -13.64 -22.48
N VAL A 679 6.82 -13.31 -22.92
CA VAL A 679 7.80 -14.28 -23.42
C VAL A 679 8.84 -14.57 -22.33
N GLY A 680 9.04 -15.84 -21.98
CA GLY A 680 10.02 -16.27 -20.99
C GLY A 680 11.45 -15.89 -21.40
N ASN A 681 11.89 -16.39 -22.56
CA ASN A 681 13.17 -16.04 -23.17
C ASN A 681 12.98 -14.93 -24.19
N THR A 682 12.86 -13.69 -23.71
CA THR A 682 12.72 -12.53 -24.60
C THR A 682 14.01 -12.35 -25.42
N PRO A 683 13.94 -12.12 -26.75
CA PRO A 683 15.13 -11.85 -27.56
C PRO A 683 15.94 -10.67 -27.02
N GLU A 684 17.26 -10.82 -26.92
CA GLU A 684 18.16 -9.82 -26.32
C GLU A 684 18.02 -8.44 -26.99
N VAL A 685 17.87 -8.43 -28.32
CA VAL A 685 17.63 -7.23 -29.14
C VAL A 685 16.44 -6.41 -28.64
N CYS A 686 15.37 -7.06 -28.16
CA CYS A 686 14.20 -6.36 -27.63
C CYS A 686 14.52 -5.63 -26.32
N TRP A 687 15.33 -6.25 -25.46
CA TRP A 687 15.73 -5.66 -24.18
C TRP A 687 16.76 -4.54 -24.37
N GLU A 688 17.73 -4.71 -25.27
CA GLU A 688 18.70 -3.68 -25.64
C GLU A 688 18.01 -2.38 -26.09
N TRP A 689 16.91 -2.51 -26.84
CA TRP A 689 16.10 -1.37 -27.23
C TRP A 689 15.37 -0.71 -26.06
N LEU A 690 14.67 -1.51 -25.24
CA LEU A 690 13.91 -1.01 -24.10
C LEU A 690 14.82 -0.30 -23.08
N LYS A 691 16.01 -0.83 -22.83
CA LYS A 691 16.96 -0.25 -21.88
C LYS A 691 17.62 1.02 -22.40
N ALA A 692 17.67 1.28 -23.71
CA ALA A 692 18.31 2.47 -24.26
C ALA A 692 17.71 3.78 -23.73
N HIS A 693 16.37 3.87 -23.67
CA HIS A 693 15.65 5.06 -23.24
C HIS A 693 15.29 5.02 -21.74
N LYS A 694 15.73 6.01 -20.96
CA LYS A 694 15.45 6.09 -19.52
C LYS A 694 13.95 6.14 -19.18
N GLU A 695 13.12 6.71 -20.06
CA GLU A 695 11.67 6.86 -19.86
C GLU A 695 10.91 5.54 -19.98
N THR A 696 11.50 4.48 -20.55
CA THR A 696 10.90 3.14 -20.59
C THR A 696 10.54 2.63 -19.20
N LEU A 697 11.30 3.02 -18.18
CA LEU A 697 11.02 2.66 -16.78
C LEU A 697 9.63 3.13 -16.33
N LEU A 698 9.20 4.34 -16.73
CA LEU A 698 7.87 4.88 -16.38
C LEU A 698 6.76 4.08 -17.06
N LEU A 699 7.01 3.57 -18.26
CA LEU A 699 6.05 2.72 -18.97
C LEU A 699 5.93 1.33 -18.30
N LEU A 700 7.05 0.78 -17.81
CA LEU A 700 7.07 -0.46 -17.02
C LEU A 700 6.38 -0.28 -15.65
N GLN A 701 6.56 0.88 -15.02
CA GLN A 701 5.93 1.27 -13.77
C GLN A 701 4.41 1.37 -13.93
N ASP A 702 3.90 2.14 -14.89
CA ASP A 702 2.46 2.28 -15.16
C ASP A 702 1.82 0.91 -15.42
N ARG A 703 2.51 0.04 -16.17
CA ARG A 703 2.02 -1.33 -16.41
C ARG A 703 1.99 -2.16 -15.13
N SER A 704 3.07 -2.14 -14.34
CA SER A 704 3.16 -2.90 -13.08
C SER A 704 2.13 -2.44 -12.05
N GLU A 705 1.87 -1.14 -11.96
CA GLU A 705 0.83 -0.59 -11.08
C GLU A 705 -0.57 -1.01 -11.50
N ARG A 706 -0.90 -0.94 -12.80
CA ARG A 706 -2.19 -1.41 -13.32
C ARG A 706 -2.42 -2.89 -12.99
N ILE A 707 -1.38 -3.72 -13.04
CA ILE A 707 -1.47 -5.14 -12.64
C ILE A 707 -1.81 -5.25 -11.14
N LYS A 708 -1.13 -4.48 -10.28
CA LYS A 708 -1.36 -4.48 -8.82
C LYS A 708 -2.76 -3.95 -8.44
N TYR A 709 -3.19 -2.81 -8.99
CA TYR A 709 -4.42 -2.12 -8.56
C TYR A 709 -5.69 -2.64 -9.22
N ASN A 710 -5.65 -2.98 -10.51
CA ASN A 710 -6.85 -3.40 -11.25
C ASN A 710 -7.08 -4.92 -11.20
N GLY A 711 -6.24 -5.67 -10.47
CA GLY A 711 -6.35 -7.11 -10.36
C GLY A 711 -6.30 -7.81 -11.73
N GLN A 712 -5.47 -7.31 -12.66
CA GLN A 712 -5.27 -7.91 -13.99
C GLN A 712 -4.45 -9.20 -13.88
N SER A 713 -5.01 -10.21 -13.23
CA SER A 713 -4.38 -11.51 -12.95
C SER A 713 -3.93 -12.28 -14.20
N TYR A 714 -4.36 -11.87 -15.40
CA TYR A 714 -4.00 -12.51 -16.66
C TYR A 714 -2.66 -12.04 -17.24
N TRP A 715 -2.16 -10.88 -16.81
CA TRP A 715 -0.79 -10.46 -17.12
C TRP A 715 0.20 -11.27 -16.25
N PRO A 716 1.26 -11.84 -16.84
CA PRO A 716 2.32 -12.49 -16.07
C PRO A 716 3.06 -11.51 -15.16
N ALA A 717 3.42 -11.99 -13.96
CA ALA A 717 4.35 -11.28 -13.09
C ALA A 717 5.78 -11.32 -13.68
N LEU A 718 6.60 -10.33 -13.30
CA LEU A 718 8.02 -10.31 -13.66
C LEU A 718 8.75 -11.39 -12.86
N ASP A 719 9.54 -12.22 -13.56
CA ASP A 719 10.46 -13.17 -12.94
C ASP A 719 11.68 -12.45 -12.34
N SER A 720 12.41 -13.15 -11.47
CA SER A 720 13.55 -12.57 -10.78
C SER A 720 14.65 -12.08 -11.73
N GLY A 721 14.86 -12.75 -12.86
CA GLY A 721 15.88 -12.38 -13.84
C GLY A 721 15.54 -11.07 -14.57
N LYS A 722 14.27 -10.88 -14.91
CA LYS A 722 13.76 -9.63 -15.50
C LYS A 722 13.82 -8.47 -14.50
N ILE A 723 13.55 -8.73 -13.22
CA ILE A 723 13.69 -7.71 -12.17
C ILE A 723 15.16 -7.28 -12.05
N GLU A 724 16.10 -8.22 -12.00
CA GLU A 724 17.55 -7.92 -12.00
C GLU A 724 17.94 -7.09 -13.22
N ALA A 725 17.49 -7.47 -14.42
CA ALA A 725 17.78 -6.73 -15.64
C ALA A 725 17.23 -5.28 -15.61
N ILE A 726 16.00 -5.07 -15.12
CA ILE A 726 15.42 -3.73 -14.96
C ILE A 726 16.27 -2.89 -13.99
N LEU A 727 16.66 -3.47 -12.85
CA LEU A 727 17.47 -2.77 -11.86
C LEU A 727 18.83 -2.38 -12.42
N ASP A 728 19.54 -3.33 -13.04
CA ASP A 728 20.85 -3.09 -13.64
C ASP A 728 20.83 -2.02 -14.74
N ALA A 729 19.79 -2.02 -15.58
CA ALA A 729 19.66 -1.08 -16.68
C ALA A 729 19.35 0.38 -16.26
N PHE A 730 18.61 0.57 -15.16
CA PHE A 730 17.98 1.85 -14.84
C PHE A 730 18.45 2.49 -13.53
N ILE A 731 19.10 1.77 -12.62
CA ILE A 731 19.53 2.32 -11.32
C ILE A 731 20.47 3.52 -11.48
N ASP A 732 21.40 3.45 -12.43
CA ASP A 732 22.37 4.53 -12.70
C ASP A 732 21.77 5.68 -13.53
N LYS A 733 20.63 5.44 -14.20
CA LYS A 733 19.95 6.44 -15.05
C LYS A 733 19.00 7.34 -14.26
N TRP A 734 18.58 6.89 -13.08
CA TRP A 734 17.62 7.58 -12.22
C TRP A 734 18.24 7.80 -10.83
N PRO A 735 18.75 9.01 -10.53
CA PRO A 735 19.42 9.28 -9.27
C PRO A 735 18.44 9.18 -8.09
N LYS A 736 18.98 8.87 -6.92
CA LYS A 736 18.25 8.85 -5.65
C LYS A 736 17.54 10.18 -5.40
N VAL A 737 16.26 10.08 -5.04
CA VAL A 737 15.43 11.23 -4.60
C VAL A 737 14.72 10.91 -3.28
N VAL A 738 14.42 11.95 -2.50
CA VAL A 738 13.66 11.80 -1.26
C VAL A 738 12.21 11.44 -1.60
N LEU A 739 11.76 10.27 -1.15
CA LEU A 739 10.40 9.79 -1.40
C LEU A 739 9.44 10.28 -0.30
N PRO A 740 8.40 11.07 -0.63
CA PRO A 740 7.40 11.45 0.34
C PRO A 740 6.48 10.26 0.69
N ASN A 741 5.91 10.28 1.90
CA ASN A 741 4.94 9.29 2.41
C ASN A 741 3.60 9.27 1.64
N SER A 742 3.41 10.19 0.70
CA SER A 742 2.18 10.37 -0.07
C SER A 742 2.51 10.68 -1.53
N TRP A 743 1.89 9.96 -2.45
CA TRP A 743 2.15 10.05 -3.89
C TRP A 743 0.87 9.82 -4.70
N GLY A 744 0.89 10.20 -5.97
CA GLY A 744 -0.22 10.03 -6.89
C GLY A 744 0.19 10.26 -8.33
N SER A 745 -0.79 10.33 -9.23
CA SER A 745 -0.55 10.50 -10.68
C SER A 745 0.15 11.82 -11.05
N GLU A 746 0.19 12.80 -10.14
CA GLU A 746 0.86 14.09 -10.30
C GLU A 746 2.29 14.12 -9.72
N SER A 747 2.81 13.00 -9.23
CA SER A 747 4.17 12.92 -8.70
C SER A 747 5.22 13.18 -9.81
N PRO A 748 6.33 13.88 -9.49
CA PRO A 748 7.44 14.07 -10.42
C PRO A 748 7.98 12.75 -10.99
N LYS A 749 8.42 12.77 -12.26
CA LYS A 749 8.92 11.59 -12.95
C LYS A 749 10.06 10.90 -12.20
N GLU A 750 10.94 11.68 -11.59
CA GLU A 750 12.09 11.21 -10.80
C GLU A 750 11.64 10.45 -9.54
N GLU A 751 10.65 10.99 -8.81
CA GLU A 751 10.06 10.34 -7.63
C GLU A 751 9.37 9.03 -8.02
N THR A 752 8.62 9.01 -9.11
CA THR A 752 7.92 7.82 -9.62
C THR A 752 8.89 6.73 -10.06
N ALA A 753 9.95 7.09 -10.79
CA ALA A 753 10.98 6.16 -11.24
C ALA A 753 11.73 5.51 -10.07
N TYR A 754 12.24 6.31 -9.14
CA TYR A 754 13.00 5.80 -8.00
C TYR A 754 12.13 4.97 -7.04
N ARG A 755 10.86 5.36 -6.86
CA ARG A 755 9.87 4.54 -6.11
C ARG A 755 9.65 3.19 -6.77
N PHE A 756 9.49 3.14 -8.10
CA PHE A 756 9.33 1.87 -8.79
C PHE A 756 10.56 0.96 -8.64
N LEU A 757 11.79 1.50 -8.76
CA LEU A 757 13.02 0.73 -8.55
C LEU A 757 13.12 0.16 -7.13
N THR A 758 12.74 0.95 -6.12
CA THR A 758 12.74 0.50 -4.72
C THR A 758 11.60 -0.47 -4.40
N GLU A 759 10.47 -0.40 -5.11
CA GLU A 759 9.32 -1.28 -4.87
C GLU A 759 9.34 -2.58 -5.69
N VAL A 760 9.93 -2.59 -6.90
CA VAL A 760 9.88 -3.74 -7.81
C VAL A 760 10.55 -4.99 -7.21
N ILE A 761 11.59 -4.81 -6.39
CA ILE A 761 12.28 -5.89 -5.68
C ILE A 761 11.35 -6.73 -4.79
N TRP A 762 10.28 -6.15 -4.26
CA TRP A 762 9.34 -6.90 -3.42
C TRP A 762 8.62 -8.00 -4.20
N SER A 763 8.58 -7.90 -5.53
CA SER A 763 8.04 -8.93 -6.42
C SER A 763 8.90 -10.21 -6.41
N LEU A 764 10.18 -10.14 -6.00
CA LEU A 764 11.05 -11.29 -5.82
C LEU A 764 10.52 -12.29 -4.79
N ASN A 765 9.65 -11.90 -3.84
CA ASN A 765 9.01 -12.81 -2.89
C ASN A 765 8.03 -13.80 -3.55
N ALA A 766 7.44 -13.43 -4.69
CA ALA A 766 6.46 -14.25 -5.38
C ALA A 766 7.12 -15.44 -6.11
N ASP A 767 8.37 -15.28 -6.55
CA ASP A 767 9.09 -16.25 -7.36
C ASP A 767 9.53 -17.51 -6.56
N VAL A 768 10.05 -18.50 -7.29
CA VAL A 768 10.59 -19.76 -6.75
C VAL A 768 11.92 -19.48 -6.01
N PRO A 769 12.10 -19.97 -4.77
CA PRO A 769 13.30 -19.67 -3.98
C PRO A 769 14.62 -20.00 -4.68
N ASP A 770 14.68 -21.10 -5.44
CA ASP A 770 15.90 -21.54 -6.13
C ASP A 770 16.38 -20.58 -7.23
N LEU A 771 15.45 -19.83 -7.84
CA LEU A 771 15.78 -18.80 -8.83
C LEU A 771 16.04 -17.44 -8.16
N ALA A 772 15.23 -17.09 -7.15
CA ALA A 772 15.31 -15.79 -6.49
C ALA A 772 16.55 -15.64 -5.61
N ILE A 773 16.93 -16.65 -4.82
CA ILE A 773 18.04 -16.55 -3.84
C ILE A 773 19.38 -16.18 -4.50
N PRO A 774 19.82 -16.84 -5.60
CA PRO A 774 21.07 -16.47 -6.28
C PRO A 774 21.07 -15.02 -6.80
N ILE A 775 19.93 -14.54 -7.30
CA ILE A 775 19.76 -13.17 -7.79
C ILE A 775 19.86 -12.17 -6.65
N ILE A 776 19.16 -12.43 -5.54
CA ILE A 776 19.21 -11.56 -4.36
C ILE A 776 20.64 -11.48 -3.81
N LYS A 777 21.39 -12.60 -3.79
CA LYS A 777 22.80 -12.60 -3.37
C LYS A 777 23.68 -11.72 -4.28
N ARG A 778 23.46 -11.72 -5.60
CA ARG A 778 24.16 -10.81 -6.52
C ARG A 778 23.80 -9.35 -6.26
N LEU A 779 22.52 -9.03 -6.11
CA LEU A 779 22.04 -7.67 -5.80
C LEU A 779 22.58 -7.15 -4.45
N LEU A 780 22.71 -8.02 -3.44
CA LEU A 780 23.30 -7.67 -2.14
C LEU A 780 24.82 -7.42 -2.22
N ALA A 781 25.52 -8.07 -3.16
CA ALA A 781 26.96 -7.88 -3.37
C ALA A 781 27.28 -6.58 -4.14
N ASP A 782 26.33 -6.06 -4.91
CA ASP A 782 26.49 -4.81 -5.66
C ASP A 782 26.16 -3.58 -4.78
N MET A 783 27.12 -2.66 -4.72
CA MET A 783 27.05 -1.43 -3.91
C MET A 783 26.08 -0.40 -4.48
N ARG A 784 25.70 -0.47 -5.76
CA ARG A 784 24.69 0.43 -6.36
C ARG A 784 23.33 0.29 -5.68
N PHE A 785 23.04 -0.88 -5.11
CA PHE A 785 21.77 -1.17 -4.43
C PHE A 785 21.81 -0.97 -2.91
N ALA A 786 22.82 -0.26 -2.37
CA ALA A 786 23.01 -0.08 -0.92
C ALA A 786 21.76 0.43 -0.19
N ASP A 787 21.00 1.35 -0.81
CA ASP A 787 19.76 1.88 -0.24
C ASP A 787 18.67 0.81 -0.05
N MET A 788 18.70 -0.24 -0.87
CA MET A 788 17.72 -1.33 -0.89
C MET A 788 18.22 -2.58 -0.15
N HIS A 789 19.44 -2.56 0.40
CA HIS A 789 20.03 -3.71 1.07
C HIS A 789 19.19 -4.21 2.25
N LYS A 790 18.52 -3.32 3.00
CA LYS A 790 17.64 -3.74 4.10
C LYS A 790 16.44 -4.54 3.59
N ASP A 791 15.81 -4.06 2.53
CA ASP A 791 14.67 -4.70 1.89
C ASP A 791 15.09 -6.04 1.26
N LEU A 792 16.20 -6.05 0.52
CA LEU A 792 16.77 -7.27 -0.07
C LEU A 792 17.16 -8.32 0.97
N LYS A 793 17.74 -7.93 2.12
CA LYS A 793 18.02 -8.84 3.24
C LYS A 793 16.74 -9.48 3.79
N SER A 794 15.69 -8.69 3.97
CA SER A 794 14.40 -9.22 4.45
C SER A 794 13.74 -10.16 3.42
N ILE A 795 13.81 -9.82 2.13
CA ILE A 795 13.36 -10.69 1.03
C ILE A 795 14.18 -11.98 0.99
N HIS A 796 15.50 -11.90 1.15
CA HIS A 796 16.40 -13.06 1.21
C HIS A 796 16.01 -13.99 2.37
N ALA A 797 15.81 -13.44 3.58
CA ALA A 797 15.37 -14.20 4.74
C ALA A 797 14.00 -14.85 4.51
N ALA A 798 13.05 -14.15 3.87
CA ALA A 798 11.75 -14.70 3.51
C ALA A 798 11.86 -15.85 2.50
N GLN A 799 12.72 -15.74 1.50
CA GLN A 799 12.96 -16.79 0.51
C GLN A 799 13.64 -18.02 1.10
N ILE A 800 14.62 -17.84 1.99
CA ILE A 800 15.22 -18.93 2.76
C ILE A 800 14.16 -19.65 3.59
N ARG A 801 13.30 -18.91 4.31
CA ARG A 801 12.18 -19.52 5.06
C ARG A 801 11.23 -20.28 4.15
N LYS A 802 10.86 -19.73 2.99
CA LYS A 802 9.98 -20.38 1.99
C LYS A 802 10.61 -21.67 1.46
N LYS A 803 11.93 -21.67 1.23
CA LYS A 803 12.69 -22.86 0.84
C LYS A 803 12.77 -23.90 1.96
N ALA A 804 13.00 -23.48 3.19
CA ALA A 804 13.03 -24.40 4.33
C ALA A 804 11.64 -25.02 4.61
N LEU A 805 10.57 -24.26 4.39
CA LEU A 805 9.19 -24.72 4.59
C LEU A 805 8.62 -25.52 3.42
N SER A 806 9.22 -25.49 2.22
CA SER A 806 8.67 -26.19 1.05
C SER A 806 8.61 -27.70 1.25
N ASP A 807 9.61 -28.24 1.96
CA ASP A 807 9.75 -29.67 2.23
C ASP A 807 9.38 -30.03 3.68
N PHE A 808 8.92 -29.06 4.48
CA PHE A 808 8.57 -29.27 5.87
C PHE A 808 7.21 -29.97 6.02
N ALA A 809 7.22 -31.14 6.65
CA ALA A 809 6.02 -31.84 7.08
C ALA A 809 5.93 -31.80 8.62
N PRO A 810 4.84 -31.26 9.22
CA PRO A 810 4.70 -31.28 10.67
C PRO A 810 4.55 -32.72 11.19
N PRO A 811 5.12 -33.05 12.36
CA PRO A 811 4.95 -34.37 12.96
C PRO A 811 3.47 -34.61 13.32
N SER A 812 3.00 -35.86 13.17
CA SER A 812 1.63 -36.21 13.58
C SER A 812 1.51 -36.25 15.11
N PRO A 813 0.30 -36.10 15.69
CA PRO A 813 0.11 -36.26 17.13
C PRO A 813 0.64 -37.60 17.67
N HIS A 814 0.57 -38.66 16.86
CA HIS A 814 1.11 -39.97 17.22
C HIS A 814 2.63 -39.98 17.27
N ASP A 815 3.30 -39.26 16.36
CA ASP A 815 4.75 -39.13 16.35
C ASP A 815 5.24 -38.37 17.58
N ILE A 816 4.52 -37.32 17.98
CA ILE A 816 4.82 -36.53 19.19
C ILE A 816 4.72 -37.40 20.43
N VAL A 817 3.61 -38.13 20.60
CA VAL A 817 3.41 -39.06 21.73
C VAL A 817 4.48 -40.15 21.74
N SER A 818 4.79 -40.73 20.58
CA SER A 818 5.82 -41.76 20.47
C SER A 818 7.21 -41.25 20.83
N ARG A 819 7.55 -40.00 20.48
CA ARG A 819 8.82 -39.38 20.87
C ARG A 819 8.87 -39.08 22.37
N LEU A 820 7.80 -38.54 22.95
CA LEU A 820 7.78 -38.13 24.36
C LEU A 820 7.65 -39.32 25.33
N ASP A 821 6.78 -40.29 25.04
CA ASP A 821 6.48 -41.38 25.96
C ASP A 821 7.37 -42.62 25.75
N ARG A 822 7.94 -42.80 24.55
CA ARG A 822 8.65 -44.03 24.17
C ARG A 822 10.08 -43.78 23.67
N ASP A 823 10.55 -42.53 23.76
CA ASP A 823 11.84 -42.09 23.20
C ASP A 823 12.06 -42.52 21.74
N ALA A 824 10.96 -42.70 20.99
CA ALA A 824 11.05 -43.22 19.64
C ALA A 824 11.59 -42.17 18.67
N VAL A 825 12.48 -42.61 17.78
CA VAL A 825 13.00 -41.79 16.68
C VAL A 825 11.95 -41.68 15.58
N VAL A 826 11.39 -40.49 15.39
CA VAL A 826 10.30 -40.21 14.45
C VAL A 826 10.71 -39.31 13.28
N THR A 827 11.92 -38.74 13.30
CA THR A 827 12.50 -37.92 12.22
C THR A 827 13.96 -38.29 11.97
N VAL A 828 14.51 -37.96 10.81
CA VAL A 828 15.94 -38.16 10.49
C VAL A 828 16.82 -37.24 11.35
N GLU A 829 16.35 -36.04 11.66
CA GLU A 829 16.99 -35.18 12.65
C GLU A 829 17.04 -35.84 14.04
N GLY A 830 15.94 -36.47 14.49
CA GLY A 830 15.93 -37.22 15.74
C GLY A 830 16.92 -38.39 15.71
N LEU A 831 17.09 -39.04 14.56
CA LEU A 831 18.09 -40.10 14.35
C LEU A 831 19.51 -39.54 14.50
N ARG A 832 19.78 -38.38 13.90
CA ARG A 832 21.05 -37.65 14.02
C ARG A 832 21.38 -37.32 15.48
N GLN A 833 20.42 -36.75 16.20
CA GLN A 833 20.62 -36.36 17.60
C GLN A 833 20.91 -37.56 18.51
N ILE A 834 20.28 -38.72 18.27
CA ILE A 834 20.57 -39.94 19.03
C ILE A 834 21.96 -40.49 18.72
N VAL A 835 22.39 -40.45 17.45
CA VAL A 835 23.76 -40.87 17.09
C VAL A 835 24.79 -39.92 17.73
N ILE A 836 24.57 -38.61 17.71
CA ILE A 836 25.43 -37.63 18.40
C ILE A 836 25.46 -37.89 19.90
N GLN A 837 24.31 -38.15 20.54
CA GLN A 837 24.26 -38.45 21.96
C GLN A 837 25.05 -39.71 22.32
N GLU A 838 24.99 -40.74 21.48
CA GLU A 838 25.79 -41.95 21.67
C GLU A 838 27.29 -41.71 21.41
N LEU A 839 27.66 -40.82 20.49
CA LEU A 839 29.05 -40.38 20.31
C LEU A 839 29.56 -39.62 21.54
N GLU A 840 28.76 -38.74 22.15
CA GLU A 840 29.11 -38.09 23.42
C GLU A 840 29.23 -39.09 24.57
N ASN A 841 28.33 -40.07 24.64
CA ASN A 841 28.42 -41.15 25.63
C ASN A 841 29.68 -42.00 25.40
N PHE A 842 30.09 -42.17 24.15
CA PHE A 842 31.34 -42.84 23.82
C PHE A 842 32.56 -42.00 24.23
N GLN A 843 32.55 -40.68 23.99
CA GLN A 843 33.59 -39.77 24.46
C GLN A 843 33.75 -39.83 25.98
N LYS A 844 32.66 -39.76 26.75
CA LYS A 844 32.71 -39.91 28.22
C LYS A 844 33.32 -41.24 28.66
N ALA A 845 33.06 -42.32 27.92
CA ALA A 845 33.64 -43.63 28.19
C ALA A 845 35.13 -43.71 27.79
N LEU A 846 35.59 -42.93 26.82
CA LEU A 846 37.00 -42.79 26.47
C LEU A 846 37.75 -41.97 27.53
N ASP A 847 37.15 -40.90 28.03
CA ASP A 847 37.78 -39.98 29.00
C ASP A 847 37.87 -40.57 30.42
N GLY A 848 36.85 -41.33 30.85
CA GLY A 848 36.71 -41.76 32.25
C GLY A 848 36.24 -43.19 32.47
N GLY A 849 36.25 -44.04 31.43
CA GLY A 849 35.82 -45.43 31.55
C GLY A 849 36.82 -46.32 32.31
N GLU A 850 36.31 -47.41 32.90
CA GLU A 850 37.13 -48.42 33.60
C GLU A 850 38.12 -49.16 32.67
N PHE A 851 37.86 -49.10 31.35
CA PHE A 851 38.66 -49.74 30.32
C PHE A 851 39.42 -48.70 29.49
N ASN A 852 40.68 -48.97 29.15
CA ASN A 852 41.48 -48.13 28.25
C ASN A 852 41.02 -48.28 26.79
N SER A 853 39.81 -47.83 26.51
CA SER A 853 39.15 -47.94 25.21
C SER A 853 39.84 -47.10 24.14
N ALA A 854 40.52 -46.03 24.53
CA ALA A 854 41.34 -45.20 23.64
C ALA A 854 42.52 -45.98 23.05
N ALA A 855 43.06 -46.99 23.74
CA ALA A 855 44.13 -47.85 23.21
C ALA A 855 43.73 -48.59 21.94
N ARG A 856 42.43 -48.83 21.70
CA ARG A 856 41.94 -49.47 20.47
C ARG A 856 42.20 -48.64 19.21
N PHE A 857 42.40 -47.32 19.34
CA PHE A 857 42.71 -46.41 18.23
C PHE A 857 44.20 -46.39 17.85
N TYR A 858 45.02 -47.23 18.48
CA TYR A 858 46.46 -47.31 18.25
C TYR A 858 46.92 -48.76 18.06
N GLU A 859 47.84 -48.98 17.11
CA GLU A 859 48.50 -50.26 16.90
C GLU A 859 50.02 -50.08 17.04
N LYS A 860 50.64 -50.83 17.96
CA LYS A 860 52.08 -50.73 18.27
C LYS A 860 52.60 -49.32 18.64
N GLY A 861 51.70 -48.45 19.10
CA GLY A 861 52.05 -47.07 19.47
C GLY A 861 51.81 -46.03 18.37
N GLU A 862 51.53 -46.46 17.14
CA GLU A 862 51.12 -45.58 16.04
C GLU A 862 49.60 -45.49 15.96
N ARG A 863 49.09 -44.36 15.48
CA ARG A 863 47.65 -44.14 15.26
C ARG A 863 47.11 -45.03 14.15
N LEU A 864 45.85 -45.44 14.25
CA LEU A 864 45.15 -46.12 13.17
C LEU A 864 44.83 -45.18 12.00
N ASP A 865 44.61 -45.77 10.83
CA ASP A 865 44.06 -45.07 9.67
C ASP A 865 42.55 -44.82 9.82
N GLU A 866 42.00 -43.96 8.95
CA GLU A 866 40.59 -43.54 8.99
C GLU A 866 39.62 -44.73 8.89
N VAL A 867 39.93 -45.73 8.05
CA VAL A 867 39.07 -46.88 7.80
C VAL A 867 38.95 -47.76 9.06
N ARG A 868 40.09 -48.10 9.69
CA ARG A 868 40.07 -48.94 10.90
C ARG A 868 39.46 -48.21 12.09
N ALA A 869 39.72 -46.91 12.23
CA ALA A 869 39.12 -46.11 13.29
C ALA A 869 37.60 -45.99 13.14
N THR A 870 37.10 -45.81 11.91
CA THR A 870 35.66 -45.82 11.59
C THR A 870 34.98 -47.12 12.00
N LEU A 871 35.60 -48.28 11.73
CA LEU A 871 35.03 -49.59 12.10
C LEU A 871 34.85 -49.73 13.63
N ILE A 872 35.79 -49.23 14.43
CA ILE A 872 35.70 -49.24 15.89
C ILE A 872 34.49 -48.43 16.36
N ILE A 873 34.29 -47.26 15.76
CA ILE A 873 33.18 -46.36 16.07
C ILE A 873 31.85 -46.98 15.65
N ALA A 874 31.77 -47.48 14.41
CA ALA A 874 30.55 -48.10 13.87
C ALA A 874 30.14 -49.35 14.66
N GLU A 875 31.09 -50.20 15.05
CA GLU A 875 30.84 -51.37 15.91
C GLU A 875 30.23 -50.95 17.26
N ARG A 876 30.82 -49.94 17.91
CA ARG A 876 30.34 -49.43 19.19
C ARG A 876 28.93 -48.84 19.09
N LEU A 877 28.68 -48.06 18.05
CA LEU A 877 27.36 -47.47 17.79
C LEU A 877 26.33 -48.56 17.52
N ASN A 878 26.66 -49.58 16.71
CA ASN A 878 25.74 -50.68 16.40
C ASN A 878 25.28 -51.41 17.67
N LEU A 879 26.20 -51.73 18.58
CA LEU A 879 25.88 -52.41 19.85
C LEU A 879 24.90 -51.63 20.75
N ARG A 880 24.89 -50.30 20.65
CA ARG A 880 24.01 -49.43 21.45
C ARG A 880 22.69 -49.10 20.77
N LEU A 881 22.72 -48.99 19.44
CA LEU A 881 21.61 -48.49 18.63
C LEU A 881 20.73 -49.61 18.06
N GLU A 882 21.25 -50.83 17.87
CA GLU A 882 20.49 -51.99 17.40
C GLU A 882 19.26 -52.31 18.28
N PRO A 883 19.33 -52.28 19.63
CA PRO A 883 18.15 -52.49 20.48
C PRO A 883 17.03 -51.45 20.26
N GLN A 884 17.36 -50.28 19.69
CA GLN A 884 16.42 -49.21 19.36
C GLN A 884 15.87 -49.33 17.92
N GLY A 885 16.20 -50.42 17.23
CA GLY A 885 15.82 -50.66 15.84
C GLY A 885 16.57 -49.80 14.82
N ILE A 886 17.78 -49.33 15.18
CA ILE A 886 18.65 -48.55 14.30
C ILE A 886 19.80 -49.45 13.85
N VAL A 887 19.96 -49.64 12.55
CA VAL A 887 20.99 -50.50 11.95
C VAL A 887 22.15 -49.63 11.47
N VAL A 888 23.36 -49.89 11.96
CA VAL A 888 24.59 -49.21 11.51
C VAL A 888 25.28 -50.08 10.47
N THR A 889 25.47 -49.55 9.25
CA THR A 889 26.13 -50.26 8.14
C THR A 889 27.44 -49.55 7.77
N PRO A 890 28.61 -50.18 7.99
CA PRO A 890 29.89 -49.65 7.54
C PRO A 890 30.02 -49.78 6.01
N GLU A 891 30.76 -48.85 5.39
CA GLU A 891 31.08 -48.85 3.96
C GLU A 891 29.86 -48.98 3.02
N HIS A 892 28.78 -48.26 3.32
CA HIS A 892 27.55 -48.34 2.53
C HIS A 892 27.73 -47.71 1.14
N GLN A 893 27.42 -48.47 0.09
CA GLN A 893 27.47 -48.00 -1.29
C GLN A 893 26.14 -47.37 -1.70
N LEU A 894 26.13 -46.06 -1.93
CA LEU A 894 24.94 -45.31 -2.35
C LEU A 894 24.84 -45.28 -3.89
N LYS A 895 23.67 -44.88 -4.42
CA LYS A 895 23.44 -44.71 -5.86
C LYS A 895 24.56 -43.85 -6.49
N ASN A 896 25.02 -44.22 -7.69
CA ASN A 896 26.15 -43.64 -8.43
C ASN A 896 27.56 -43.98 -7.89
N ALA A 897 27.74 -45.13 -7.21
CA ALA A 897 29.04 -45.64 -6.75
C ALA A 897 29.81 -44.72 -5.78
N LYS A 898 29.11 -43.80 -5.11
CA LYS A 898 29.67 -42.93 -4.07
C LYS A 898 29.57 -43.66 -2.71
N ARG A 899 30.69 -43.75 -2.00
CA ARG A 899 30.84 -44.51 -0.74
C ARG A 899 30.80 -43.55 0.44
N SER A 900 29.98 -43.86 1.45
CA SER A 900 30.04 -43.22 2.76
C SER A 900 30.80 -44.10 3.74
N ASP A 901 31.45 -43.50 4.73
CA ASP A 901 32.20 -44.24 5.76
C ASP A 901 31.27 -45.17 6.57
N PHE A 902 30.16 -44.65 7.09
CA PHE A 902 29.07 -45.49 7.58
C PHE A 902 27.72 -44.79 7.55
N THR A 903 26.65 -45.57 7.65
CA THR A 903 25.27 -45.07 7.70
C THR A 903 24.51 -45.66 8.88
N ALA A 904 23.63 -44.87 9.50
CA ALA A 904 22.65 -45.35 10.45
C ALA A 904 21.27 -45.34 9.78
N SER A 905 20.52 -46.45 9.82
CA SER A 905 19.20 -46.52 9.17
C SER A 905 18.13 -47.04 10.10
N LYS A 906 16.91 -46.49 9.97
CA LYS A 906 15.72 -46.90 10.72
C LYS A 906 14.48 -46.80 9.85
N VAL A 907 13.52 -47.69 10.05
CA VAL A 907 12.21 -47.60 9.40
C VAL A 907 11.33 -46.63 10.20
N ILE A 908 10.95 -45.51 9.59
CA ILE A 908 10.11 -44.47 10.18
C ILE A 908 8.90 -44.27 9.26
N GLY A 909 7.69 -44.40 9.81
CA GLY A 909 6.45 -44.26 9.02
C GLY A 909 6.34 -45.25 7.85
N GLY A 910 6.89 -46.46 7.99
CA GLY A 910 6.90 -47.49 6.94
C GLY A 910 7.90 -47.26 5.81
N ARG A 911 8.72 -46.21 5.87
CA ARG A 911 9.81 -45.93 4.92
C ARG A 911 11.17 -46.09 5.60
N ARG A 912 12.14 -46.64 4.88
CA ARG A 912 13.53 -46.66 5.36
C ARG A 912 14.08 -45.23 5.30
N ARG A 913 14.59 -44.75 6.42
CA ARG A 913 15.31 -43.48 6.52
C ARG A 913 16.77 -43.75 6.85
N LEU A 914 17.65 -42.90 6.32
CA LEU A 914 19.09 -43.08 6.37
C LEU A 914 19.73 -41.81 6.95
N LEU A 915 20.70 -41.96 7.84
CA LEU A 915 21.59 -40.89 8.26
C LEU A 915 22.99 -41.25 7.78
N VAL A 916 23.64 -40.32 7.09
CA VAL A 916 24.99 -40.55 6.57
C VAL A 916 26.04 -39.88 7.44
N THR A 917 27.10 -40.60 7.75
CA THR A 917 28.25 -40.08 8.51
C THR A 917 29.52 -40.20 7.69
N GLU A 918 30.26 -39.10 7.59
CA GLU A 918 31.60 -39.07 7.02
C GLU A 918 32.60 -38.89 8.15
N VAL A 919 33.66 -39.69 8.15
CA VAL A 919 34.70 -39.73 9.17
C VAL A 919 36.01 -39.28 8.55
N LYS A 920 36.69 -38.32 9.18
CA LYS A 920 38.03 -37.86 8.77
C LYS A 920 38.99 -37.83 9.95
N GLY A 921 40.25 -38.17 9.71
CA GLY A 921 41.32 -37.91 10.66
C GLY A 921 41.71 -36.43 10.62
N GLN A 922 42.19 -35.87 11.74
CA GLN A 922 42.62 -34.47 11.79
C GLN A 922 43.64 -34.10 10.70
N TRP A 923 44.45 -35.05 10.21
CA TRP A 923 45.46 -34.84 9.17
C TRP A 923 44.92 -34.69 7.74
N HIS A 924 43.64 -34.98 7.50
CA HIS A 924 43.08 -35.02 6.15
C HIS A 924 43.12 -33.64 5.47
N LYS A 925 43.69 -33.54 4.26
CA LYS A 925 43.91 -32.24 3.57
C LYS A 925 42.62 -31.44 3.31
N GLU A 926 41.51 -32.14 3.10
CA GLU A 926 40.18 -31.54 2.85
C GLU A 926 39.33 -31.37 4.12
N LEU A 927 39.92 -31.39 5.32
CA LEU A 927 39.16 -31.35 6.59
C LEU A 927 38.10 -30.24 6.64
N TYR A 928 38.44 -29.04 6.15
CA TYR A 928 37.55 -27.87 6.17
C TYR A 928 36.53 -27.83 5.02
N THR A 929 36.77 -28.57 3.93
CA THR A 929 35.90 -28.56 2.74
C THR A 929 35.04 -29.83 2.63
N ALA A 930 35.43 -30.93 3.30
CA ALA A 930 34.77 -32.22 3.19
C ALA A 930 33.32 -32.21 3.69
N ALA A 931 33.00 -31.43 4.74
CA ALA A 931 31.63 -31.30 5.23
C ALA A 931 30.67 -30.76 4.15
N SER A 932 31.12 -29.81 3.30
CA SER A 932 30.31 -29.26 2.21
C SER A 932 30.42 -30.07 0.91
N SER A 933 31.61 -30.45 0.48
CA SER A 933 31.84 -31.11 -0.83
C SER A 933 31.65 -32.63 -0.82
N GLN A 934 31.83 -33.27 0.33
CA GLN A 934 31.68 -34.72 0.47
C GLN A 934 30.36 -35.07 1.14
N LEU A 935 29.91 -34.31 2.14
CA LEU A 935 28.64 -34.60 2.82
C LEU A 935 27.44 -34.01 2.07
N TYR A 936 27.40 -32.69 1.92
CA TYR A 936 26.25 -32.02 1.34
C TYR A 936 26.10 -32.26 -0.17
N GLU A 937 27.17 -32.16 -0.96
CA GLU A 937 27.11 -32.42 -2.42
C GLU A 937 26.89 -33.90 -2.79
N ARG A 938 27.17 -34.85 -1.89
CA ARG A 938 27.04 -36.29 -2.19
C ARG A 938 25.82 -36.95 -1.57
N TYR A 939 25.35 -36.50 -0.40
CA TYR A 939 24.26 -37.17 0.34
C TYR A 939 22.88 -36.52 0.16
N SER A 940 22.80 -35.22 -0.17
CA SER A 940 21.53 -34.51 -0.40
C SER A 940 20.71 -35.04 -1.59
N ILE A 941 21.29 -35.93 -2.41
CA ILE A 941 20.66 -36.52 -3.59
C ILE A 941 19.90 -37.82 -3.22
N HIS A 942 20.16 -38.42 -2.06
CA HIS A 942 19.45 -39.64 -1.64
C HIS A 942 18.12 -39.28 -0.95
N PRO A 943 16.95 -39.70 -1.47
CA PRO A 943 15.64 -39.33 -0.92
C PRO A 943 15.44 -39.71 0.56
N ASP A 944 16.06 -40.80 0.98
CA ASP A 944 15.91 -41.32 2.34
C ASP A 944 16.76 -40.58 3.40
N ALA A 945 17.69 -39.73 2.98
CA ALA A 945 18.62 -39.02 3.87
C ALA A 945 18.14 -37.64 4.33
N GLU A 946 17.10 -37.09 3.70
CA GLU A 946 16.50 -35.79 4.04
C GLU A 946 17.52 -34.65 4.27
N GLN A 947 18.65 -34.70 3.55
CA GLN A 947 19.76 -33.75 3.64
C GLN A 947 20.48 -33.70 5.01
N GLN A 948 20.23 -34.67 5.90
CA GLN A 948 20.82 -34.76 7.23
C GLN A 948 22.11 -35.58 7.24
N GLY A 949 23.08 -35.20 8.08
CA GLY A 949 24.30 -35.99 8.24
C GLY A 949 25.17 -35.61 9.45
N ILE A 950 26.25 -36.36 9.65
CA ILE A 950 27.24 -36.12 10.70
C ILE A 950 28.62 -36.06 10.06
N PHE A 951 29.39 -35.01 10.37
CA PHE A 951 30.80 -34.91 10.04
C PHE A 951 31.63 -35.23 11.30
N LEU A 952 32.23 -36.42 11.33
CA LEU A 952 32.97 -36.93 12.47
C LEU A 952 34.47 -36.75 12.22
N VAL A 953 35.17 -36.07 13.13
CA VAL A 953 36.61 -35.89 13.06
C VAL A 953 37.27 -36.61 14.22
N ILE A 954 38.34 -37.35 13.96
CA ILE A 954 39.09 -38.07 14.99
C ILE A 954 40.34 -37.25 15.36
N TRP A 955 40.41 -36.85 16.63
CA TRP A 955 41.49 -36.06 17.21
C TRP A 955 42.45 -36.93 18.02
N PHE A 956 43.72 -36.98 17.61
CA PHE A 956 44.80 -37.73 18.22
C PHE A 956 45.76 -36.85 19.05
N GLY A 957 45.50 -35.55 19.13
CA GLY A 957 46.30 -34.58 19.89
C GLY A 957 47.14 -33.64 19.01
N THR A 958 47.87 -32.74 19.65
CA THR A 958 48.68 -31.69 19.01
C THR A 958 49.91 -32.19 18.23
N GLY A 959 50.33 -33.43 18.46
CA GLY A 959 51.49 -34.04 17.79
C GLY A 959 51.23 -34.44 16.34
N GLU A 960 49.96 -34.49 15.91
CA GLU A 960 49.56 -34.88 14.56
C GLU A 960 49.15 -33.66 13.73
N PRO A 961 49.42 -33.63 12.41
CA PRO A 961 49.09 -32.47 11.58
C PRO A 961 47.57 -32.26 11.49
N VAL A 962 47.13 -31.01 11.40
CA VAL A 962 45.73 -30.65 11.14
C VAL A 962 45.60 -30.13 9.72
N ALA A 963 44.70 -30.70 8.91
CA ALA A 963 44.53 -30.38 7.50
C ALA A 963 45.84 -30.38 6.70
N GLY A 964 46.75 -31.31 7.03
CA GLY A 964 48.09 -31.42 6.43
C GLY A 964 49.11 -30.37 6.91
N ARG A 965 48.80 -29.55 7.93
CA ARG A 965 49.72 -28.56 8.52
C ARG A 965 50.23 -29.01 9.88
N THR A 966 51.54 -28.98 10.08
CA THR A 966 52.20 -29.34 11.36
C THR A 966 52.27 -28.19 12.38
N LYS A 967 52.06 -26.92 11.95
CA LYS A 967 51.91 -25.75 12.82
C LYS A 967 50.50 -25.16 12.65
N HIS A 968 49.54 -25.74 13.35
CA HIS A 968 48.12 -25.36 13.23
C HIS A 968 47.61 -24.49 14.38
N GLY A 969 48.27 -24.48 15.54
CA GLY A 969 47.90 -23.65 16.69
C GLY A 969 46.57 -24.03 17.35
N ILE A 970 46.16 -25.30 17.24
CA ILE A 970 44.95 -25.87 17.84
C ILE A 970 45.41 -26.83 18.93
N GLU A 971 45.02 -26.58 20.17
CA GLU A 971 45.48 -27.32 21.35
C GLU A 971 44.47 -28.37 21.82
N THR A 972 43.19 -28.18 21.51
CA THR A 972 42.11 -29.06 21.99
C THR A 972 41.17 -29.53 20.87
N ALA A 973 40.48 -30.65 21.09
CA ALA A 973 39.44 -31.16 20.20
C ALA A 973 38.29 -30.14 20.01
N GLN A 974 37.96 -29.38 21.07
CA GLN A 974 36.92 -28.35 21.03
C GLN A 974 37.31 -27.18 20.12
N GLU A 975 38.56 -26.70 20.19
CA GLU A 975 39.04 -25.65 19.29
C GLU A 975 39.01 -26.09 17.81
N LEU A 976 39.28 -27.38 17.54
CA LEU A 976 39.15 -27.93 16.19
C LEU A 976 37.69 -27.93 15.72
N LYS A 977 36.76 -28.31 16.60
CA LYS A 977 35.32 -28.29 16.31
C LYS A 977 34.88 -26.88 15.93
N ASP A 978 35.18 -25.89 16.77
CA ASP A 978 34.80 -24.49 16.58
C ASP A 978 35.38 -23.94 15.27
N SER A 979 36.64 -24.27 14.95
CA SER A 979 37.29 -23.89 13.69
C SER A 979 36.57 -24.43 12.45
N ILE A 980 36.11 -25.69 12.49
CA ILE A 980 35.37 -26.30 11.37
C ILE A 980 33.97 -25.69 11.25
N GLU A 981 33.28 -25.47 12.37
CA GLU A 981 31.92 -24.92 12.37
C GLU A 981 31.85 -23.49 11.83
N VAL A 982 32.90 -22.70 12.03
CA VAL A 982 33.04 -21.35 11.45
C VAL A 982 33.12 -21.40 9.92
N CYS A 983 33.70 -22.45 9.34
CA CYS A 983 33.85 -22.62 7.90
C CYS A 983 32.61 -23.23 7.21
N LEU A 984 31.62 -23.73 7.95
CA LEU A 984 30.39 -24.32 7.37
C LEU A 984 29.50 -23.24 6.72
N PRO A 985 29.03 -23.45 5.47
CA PRO A 985 27.98 -22.64 4.87
C PRO A 985 26.72 -22.56 5.73
N GLN A 986 26.05 -21.41 5.72
CA GLN A 986 24.86 -21.17 6.54
C GLN A 986 23.68 -22.07 6.12
N GLU A 987 23.65 -22.51 4.87
CA GLU A 987 22.61 -23.37 4.30
C GLU A 987 22.64 -24.80 4.85
N ILE A 988 23.79 -25.25 5.39
CA ILE A 988 23.96 -26.63 5.89
C ILE A 988 24.04 -26.70 7.42
N ARG A 989 24.13 -25.54 8.10
CA ARG A 989 24.07 -25.46 9.56
C ARG A 989 22.70 -25.94 10.05
N GLY A 990 22.71 -26.88 10.99
CA GLY A 990 21.49 -27.51 11.51
C GLY A 990 21.00 -28.71 10.70
N LEU A 991 21.57 -29.00 9.52
CA LEU A 991 21.39 -30.27 8.79
C LEU A 991 22.57 -31.22 9.00
N ILE A 992 23.77 -30.67 9.15
CA ILE A 992 25.00 -31.42 9.42
C ILE A 992 25.57 -30.99 10.77
N ASP A 993 25.78 -31.96 11.66
CA ASP A 993 26.47 -31.73 12.94
C ASP A 993 27.94 -32.15 12.84
N VAL A 994 28.84 -31.32 13.37
CA VAL A 994 30.27 -31.64 13.48
C VAL A 994 30.53 -32.21 14.87
N PHE A 995 31.13 -33.40 14.92
CA PHE A 995 31.60 -34.01 16.15
C PHE A 995 33.09 -34.28 16.05
N VAL A 996 33.87 -33.81 17.02
CA VAL A 996 35.31 -34.11 17.12
C VAL A 996 35.51 -35.08 18.28
N MET A 997 35.88 -36.32 17.97
CA MET A 997 36.12 -37.36 18.95
C MET A 997 37.59 -37.33 19.38
N ASP A 998 37.84 -37.06 20.65
CA ASP A 998 39.17 -37.03 21.26
C ASP A 998 39.59 -38.44 21.66
N VAL A 999 40.62 -38.95 21.00
CA VAL A 999 41.29 -40.22 21.31
C VAL A 999 42.75 -40.02 21.69
N SER A 1000 43.14 -38.77 21.98
CA SER A 1000 44.51 -38.41 22.33
C SER A 1000 44.95 -39.10 23.63
N ARG A 1001 46.24 -39.42 23.71
CA ARG A 1001 46.81 -39.96 24.94
C ARG A 1001 47.09 -38.80 25.90
N PRO A 1002 46.78 -38.93 27.20
CA PRO A 1002 47.27 -37.98 28.17
C PRO A 1002 48.80 -37.96 28.10
N ASN A 1003 49.38 -36.82 27.78
CA ASN A 1003 50.83 -36.65 27.82
C ASN A 1003 51.29 -36.98 29.25
N ALA A 1004 52.19 -37.95 29.38
CA ALA A 1004 52.98 -38.12 30.59
C ALA A 1004 53.89 -36.88 30.71
N THR A 1005 53.34 -35.80 31.25
CA THR A 1005 54.13 -34.63 31.63
C THR A 1005 54.95 -35.00 32.86
N ASN A 1006 56.26 -34.88 32.70
CA ASN A 1006 57.24 -34.85 33.78
C ASN A 1006 56.72 -33.98 34.93
N THR A 1007 56.19 -34.63 35.97
CA THR A 1007 56.09 -34.02 37.29
C THR A 1007 57.40 -34.36 37.99
N PRO A 1008 58.23 -33.39 38.40
CA PRO A 1008 59.36 -33.70 39.26
C PRO A 1008 58.79 -34.28 40.56
N CYS A 1009 59.19 -35.50 40.89
CA CYS A 1009 59.01 -36.06 42.22
C CYS A 1009 59.70 -35.13 43.23
N ASP A 1010 58.92 -34.34 43.95
CA ASP A 1010 59.35 -33.83 45.25
C ASP A 1010 59.55 -35.01 46.19
N ARG A 1011 60.75 -35.07 46.78
CA ARG A 1011 61.15 -36.09 47.75
C ARG A 1011 60.23 -36.05 48.98
N PRO A 1012 59.76 -37.21 49.50
CA PRO A 1012 59.09 -37.24 50.79
C PRO A 1012 60.14 -37.14 51.93
N PRO A 1013 59.85 -36.44 53.05
CA PRO A 1013 60.67 -36.52 54.24
C PRO A 1013 60.44 -37.85 54.99
N ARG A 1014 61.52 -38.31 55.64
CA ARG A 1014 61.64 -39.59 56.36
C ARG A 1014 60.79 -39.65 57.64
N ALA A 1015 59.96 -40.70 57.72
CA ALA A 1015 59.56 -41.55 58.85
C ALA A 1015 59.36 -40.99 60.28
N THR A 1016 58.23 -41.34 60.90
CA THR A 1016 58.20 -42.01 62.23
C THR A 1016 56.88 -42.75 62.51
N SER A 1017 57.02 -44.07 62.75
CA SER A 1017 56.28 -44.99 63.65
C SER A 1017 54.74 -44.95 63.84
N LEU A 1018 54.13 -46.11 63.56
CA LEU A 1018 52.85 -46.67 64.05
C LEU A 1018 52.73 -46.69 65.60
N PRO A 1019 51.51 -46.83 66.17
CA PRO A 1019 51.01 -48.18 66.52
C PRO A 1019 49.49 -48.46 66.33
N ARG A 1020 49.25 -49.74 66.01
CA ARG A 1020 48.14 -50.73 66.20
C ARG A 1020 46.83 -50.42 67.00
N PRO A 1021 45.80 -51.32 66.88
CA PRO A 1021 44.36 -50.96 66.86
C PRO A 1021 43.46 -51.57 67.97
N ALA A 1022 42.17 -51.16 67.92
CA ALA A 1022 40.90 -51.76 68.41
C ALA A 1022 40.54 -51.59 69.92
N PRO A 1023 39.29 -51.83 70.42
CA PRO A 1023 37.99 -52.18 69.80
C PRO A 1023 36.68 -51.53 70.40
N ARG A 1024 35.51 -51.81 69.77
CA ARG A 1024 34.10 -52.06 70.25
C ARG A 1024 33.40 -51.22 71.36
N HIS A 1025 32.11 -50.91 71.16
CA HIS A 1025 30.89 -51.44 71.85
C HIS A 1025 29.66 -50.52 71.59
N GLU A 1026 28.55 -51.05 71.03
CA GLU A 1026 27.19 -51.18 71.65
C GLU A 1026 26.40 -49.84 71.70
N GLU A 1027 25.08 -49.73 71.48
CA GLU A 1027 23.97 -50.66 71.69
C GLU A 1027 22.67 -50.08 71.06
N ALA A 1028 21.68 -50.96 70.81
CA ALA A 1028 20.21 -50.81 70.89
C ALA A 1028 19.49 -49.55 70.31
N GLY A 1029 18.35 -49.62 69.64
CA GLY A 1029 17.38 -50.68 69.42
C GLY A 1029 16.04 -50.07 68.94
N GLN A 1030 15.20 -50.94 68.36
CA GLN A 1030 13.73 -50.87 68.28
C GLN A 1030 13.01 -49.99 67.22
N VAL A 1031 12.74 -50.66 66.10
CA VAL A 1031 11.47 -50.84 65.34
C VAL A 1031 10.22 -50.92 66.26
N PRO A 1032 9.00 -50.42 65.92
CA PRO A 1032 8.10 -50.94 64.86
C PRO A 1032 7.40 -49.87 63.99
N SER A 1033 7.19 -50.03 62.69
CA SER A 1033 6.55 -51.09 61.88
C SER A 1033 5.01 -51.14 61.99
N ILE A 1034 4.40 -51.11 60.80
CA ILE A 1034 3.19 -51.84 60.35
C ILE A 1034 1.95 -51.01 59.94
N LYS A 1035 1.62 -51.20 58.64
CA LYS A 1035 0.33 -51.11 57.91
C LYS A 1035 -0.21 -49.70 57.63
N GLY A 1036 -0.75 -49.41 56.46
CA GLY A 1036 -1.17 -50.26 55.34
C GLY A 1036 -2.23 -49.50 54.53
N ASP A 1037 -2.46 -49.99 53.31
CA ASP A 1037 -3.55 -49.64 52.37
C ASP A 1037 -3.41 -48.32 51.60
N GLN A 1038 -3.10 -48.40 50.30
CA GLN A 1038 -3.96 -48.81 49.18
C GLN A 1038 -4.88 -47.69 48.67
N ARG A 1039 -4.65 -47.41 47.37
CA ARG A 1039 -5.64 -47.17 46.30
C ARG A 1039 -6.10 -45.75 46.00
N CYS A 1040 -5.89 -45.48 44.70
CA CYS A 1040 -6.82 -44.91 43.72
C CYS A 1040 -6.79 -43.41 43.48
N LEU A 1041 -6.28 -43.10 42.27
CA LEU A 1041 -6.94 -42.32 41.21
C LEU A 1041 -7.47 -40.94 41.58
N LYS A 1042 -6.74 -39.91 41.16
CA LYS A 1042 -7.10 -39.12 39.98
C LYS A 1042 -5.89 -38.39 39.42
#